data_AF-A0A9Q0S142-F1
#
_entry.id   AF-A0A9Q0S142-F1
#
_cell.length_a   1.000
_cell.length_b   1.000
_cell.length_c   1.000
_cell.angle_alpha   90.00
_cell.angle_beta   90.00
_cell.angle_gamma   90.00
#
_symmetry.space_group_name_H-M   'P 1'
#
loop_
_entity.id
_entity.type
_entity.pdbx_description
1 polymer ?
#
loop_
_entity_poly.entity_id
_entity_poly.type
_entity_poly.pdbx_seq_one_letter_code
_entity_poly.pdbx_strand_id
1 'polypeptide(L)'
;MLGLSVIFLAFTLSVVSEETYFVDKDSKLRNFFEPQWYKDNIPFVEIPDKEVEEIYYYRWSSLKRHLRYTVPGAGYITTEFVHKVGYSQKFDTINAAAGHHIYEARWLRNPRYVQDYINFWSREGGAAQQYSEWIADAAYKAFLVNGDADFIKSQQLGFVYNFNSWNNRFDSTLGLYFISPHDDAMEMSASSMQTDDPYHGGLGYRPSFNSEMYANAVAISEIAILNGDDVTADEFRQRADELRASILTHLWDDDRKFFYHMFRNDNPNNELLDTREEIGFFPWRFMVPDENDRKYEEAWEQLFDNQGFYTLYGPTTCEMRSQWYDGNQTSQCCWWNGNSWPYSTGHTLNSLASQIKNYGSTAFANVQNFIQLLHKYAETQYKNGKPYVAECHSPHAKLWVCDGFNHSDHYAHSTYTDNILGDLIGITPQSDNIFVLNPLVLPSWEYFIAENIPYHGHNITALYDRDGSHYGVGSGMHIFVNGQHTGQQSHVGPMQVTIPRPVKYPNFDDTNRMENYAANVDGFGYPMVDASFTSIHASVWHVVDGRIFYDHIPTNRWTNFDSPNPTDWFSLDFGPGRKRTISQIKLYVYSDVATDEGEVDCYISLVIEIFDGKDWVQVQNQISTPPLCANNDVNIIDFTPVTTRMLRLVFTRDEARNHFVGLTEMEVWAPWPQAEYGTYEAEDGWINNADIRESSSASGASYVSRMNDESAFVEFTGVWVNTSGEFNINVHYANGENYATMNVAINNIQDASVTFPQTQSWGLFSQDNFVTFTSSLLRGNNVLIFKRSVGAVELDKIRIAPKHDPSITSTPPPISTPFTSPPTSSHSHKLHSSFKMLFLFEILATKLNW
;
A
#
# COMPACT_ATOMS: atom_id res chain seq x y z
N MET A 1 23.18 52.64 -3.53
CA MET A 1 23.49 51.29 -3.04
C MET A 1 22.47 50.35 -3.64
N LEU A 2 22.88 49.30 -4.33
CA LEU A 2 21.98 48.21 -4.73
C LEU A 2 22.03 47.13 -3.65
N GLY A 3 20.88 46.69 -3.16
CA GLY A 3 20.78 45.47 -2.36
C GLY A 3 20.55 44.29 -3.28
N LEU A 4 21.47 43.32 -3.30
CA LEU A 4 21.20 42.02 -3.91
C LEU A 4 20.37 41.20 -2.92
N SER A 5 19.13 40.88 -3.30
CA SER A 5 18.41 39.76 -2.68
C SER A 5 19.08 38.47 -3.13
N VAL A 6 19.81 37.82 -2.23
CA VAL A 6 20.40 36.50 -2.50
C VAL A 6 19.28 35.46 -2.45
N ILE A 7 18.83 35.01 -3.62
CA ILE A 7 17.97 33.82 -3.71
C ILE A 7 18.83 32.62 -3.34
N PHE A 8 18.57 32.02 -2.19
CA PHE A 8 19.10 30.71 -1.84
C PHE A 8 18.35 29.65 -2.67
N LEU A 9 18.87 29.33 -3.86
CA LEU A 9 18.64 27.98 -4.39
C LEU A 9 19.38 27.02 -3.46
N ALA A 10 18.63 26.34 -2.61
CA ALA A 10 19.10 25.18 -1.87
C ALA A 10 19.27 24.02 -2.86
N PHE A 11 20.38 24.02 -3.60
CA PHE A 11 20.88 22.81 -4.24
C PHE A 11 21.31 21.84 -3.12
N THR A 12 20.35 21.08 -2.61
CA THR A 12 20.64 19.79 -2.03
C THR A 12 21.34 18.97 -3.10
N LEU A 13 22.61 18.63 -2.86
CA LEU A 13 23.29 17.58 -3.61
C LEU A 13 22.71 16.23 -3.17
N SER A 14 21.47 15.97 -3.58
CA SER A 14 20.92 14.62 -3.64
C SER A 14 21.86 13.80 -4.50
N VAL A 15 22.43 12.74 -3.91
CA VAL A 15 23.11 11.71 -4.69
C VAL A 15 22.01 10.93 -5.40
N VAL A 16 21.59 11.46 -6.56
CA VAL A 16 20.74 10.73 -7.49
C VAL A 16 21.53 9.48 -7.89
N SER A 17 20.98 8.31 -7.59
CA SER A 17 21.54 7.03 -7.99
C SER A 17 21.64 7.00 -9.51
N GLU A 18 22.86 6.86 -10.06
CA GLU A 18 23.04 6.81 -11.52
C GLU A 18 22.25 5.62 -12.08
N GLU A 19 21.48 5.85 -13.13
CA GLU A 19 20.77 4.79 -13.86
C GLU A 19 21.67 4.13 -14.90
N THR A 20 21.35 2.88 -15.27
CA THR A 20 21.78 2.31 -16.55
C THR A 20 20.70 2.56 -17.62
N TYR A 21 21.11 2.46 -18.89
CA TYR A 21 20.28 2.79 -20.07
C TYR A 21 20.46 1.73 -21.17
N PHE A 22 20.28 0.46 -20.81
CA PHE A 22 20.38 -0.67 -21.73
C PHE A 22 19.03 -0.95 -22.43
N VAL A 23 17.90 -0.67 -21.78
CA VAL A 23 16.56 -0.87 -22.35
C VAL A 23 16.04 0.43 -22.96
N ASP A 24 15.50 0.37 -24.17
CA ASP A 24 14.77 1.49 -24.79
C ASP A 24 13.43 1.72 -24.06
N LYS A 25 13.48 2.48 -22.96
CA LYS A 25 12.33 2.84 -22.12
C LYS A 25 11.17 3.43 -22.95
N ASP A 26 11.48 4.22 -23.99
CA ASP A 26 10.46 4.85 -24.86
C ASP A 26 9.80 3.85 -25.81
N SER A 27 10.54 2.88 -26.35
CA SER A 27 9.95 1.83 -27.18
C SER A 27 9.13 0.81 -26.38
N LYS A 28 9.41 0.61 -25.08
CA LYS A 28 8.55 -0.20 -24.20
C LYS A 28 7.22 0.49 -23.86
N LEU A 29 7.25 1.81 -23.71
CA LEU A 29 6.11 2.59 -23.19
C LEU A 29 5.27 3.31 -24.25
N ARG A 30 5.54 3.09 -25.54
CA ARG A 30 4.93 3.82 -26.67
C ARG A 30 3.39 3.91 -26.66
N ASN A 31 2.72 2.90 -26.10
CA ASN A 31 1.26 2.78 -26.09
C ASN A 31 0.66 2.95 -24.67
N PHE A 32 1.40 3.53 -23.72
CA PHE A 32 0.99 3.69 -22.32
C PHE A 32 0.73 5.16 -21.96
N PHE A 33 -0.33 5.41 -21.18
CA PHE A 33 -0.76 6.73 -20.73
C PHE A 33 0.08 7.24 -19.54
N GLU A 34 0.50 8.52 -19.58
CA GLU A 34 1.61 9.07 -18.77
C GLU A 34 2.88 8.18 -18.79
N PRO A 35 3.60 8.08 -19.92
CA PRO A 35 4.81 7.25 -20.01
C PRO A 35 5.91 7.67 -19.01
N GLN A 36 5.90 8.93 -18.53
CA GLN A 36 6.85 9.38 -17.52
C GLN A 36 6.64 8.70 -16.15
N TRP A 37 5.39 8.42 -15.74
CA TRP A 37 5.12 7.77 -14.46
C TRP A 37 5.83 6.41 -14.34
N TYR A 38 5.84 5.64 -15.42
CA TYR A 38 6.53 4.35 -15.49
C TYR A 38 8.05 4.53 -15.44
N LYS A 39 8.62 5.47 -16.20
CA LYS A 39 10.07 5.76 -16.18
C LYS A 39 10.56 6.08 -14.78
N ASP A 40 9.77 6.84 -14.02
CA ASP A 40 10.10 7.23 -12.66
C ASP A 40 9.95 6.07 -11.67
N ASN A 41 8.94 5.20 -11.84
CA ASN A 41 8.54 4.22 -10.80
C ASN A 41 8.90 2.76 -11.04
N ILE A 42 8.94 2.23 -12.27
CA ILE A 42 9.07 0.79 -12.50
C ILE A 42 10.50 0.35 -12.86
N PRO A 43 10.89 -0.91 -12.59
CA PRO A 43 12.00 -1.57 -13.26
C PRO A 43 11.66 -1.84 -14.74
N PHE A 44 12.68 -1.91 -15.60
CA PHE A 44 12.50 -2.23 -17.02
C PHE A 44 13.03 -3.63 -17.33
N VAL A 45 12.25 -4.45 -18.02
CA VAL A 45 12.58 -5.86 -18.31
C VAL A 45 12.67 -6.08 -19.82
N GLU A 46 13.67 -6.84 -20.25
CA GLU A 46 13.69 -7.43 -21.59
C GLU A 46 14.13 -8.90 -21.53
N ILE A 47 13.34 -9.76 -22.16
CA ILE A 47 13.49 -11.23 -22.18
C ILE A 47 13.21 -11.78 -23.59
N PRO A 48 13.48 -13.08 -23.85
CA PRO A 48 13.19 -13.70 -25.14
C PRO A 48 11.70 -14.01 -25.36
N ASP A 49 10.94 -14.25 -24.28
CA ASP A 49 9.49 -14.47 -24.35
C ASP A 49 8.75 -13.13 -24.40
N LYS A 50 8.22 -12.79 -25.57
CA LYS A 50 7.58 -11.48 -25.80
C LYS A 50 6.13 -11.39 -25.35
N GLU A 51 5.43 -12.50 -25.14
CA GLU A 51 4.09 -12.46 -24.53
C GLU A 51 4.20 -12.23 -23.02
N VAL A 52 5.18 -12.84 -22.36
CA VAL A 52 5.52 -12.57 -20.96
C VAL A 52 6.03 -11.13 -20.77
N GLU A 53 6.82 -10.60 -21.70
CA GLU A 53 7.30 -9.22 -21.70
C GLU A 53 6.16 -8.19 -21.87
N GLU A 54 5.23 -8.42 -22.81
CA GLU A 54 4.08 -7.53 -23.03
C GLU A 54 3.17 -7.48 -21.79
N ILE A 55 2.86 -8.64 -21.19
CA ILE A 55 2.03 -8.70 -19.99
C ILE A 55 2.74 -8.07 -18.77
N TYR A 56 4.07 -8.12 -18.66
CA TYR A 56 4.80 -7.40 -17.60
C TYR A 56 4.53 -5.89 -17.63
N TYR A 57 4.63 -5.26 -18.80
CA TYR A 57 4.35 -3.82 -18.94
C TYR A 57 2.85 -3.50 -18.79
N TYR A 58 1.97 -4.33 -19.35
CA TYR A 58 0.52 -4.20 -19.13
C TYR A 58 0.16 -4.24 -17.63
N ARG A 59 0.77 -5.14 -16.86
CA ARG A 59 0.48 -5.33 -15.43
C ARG A 59 0.90 -4.17 -14.55
N TRP A 60 1.97 -3.44 -14.91
CA TRP A 60 2.24 -2.14 -14.30
C TRP A 60 1.13 -1.11 -14.57
N SER A 61 0.47 -1.16 -15.72
CA SER A 61 -0.67 -0.29 -16.01
C SER A 61 -1.96 -0.70 -15.28
N SER A 62 -2.17 -2.00 -15.05
CA SER A 62 -3.23 -2.49 -14.14
C SER A 62 -3.00 -1.92 -12.74
N LEU A 63 -1.84 -2.20 -12.11
CA LEU A 63 -1.54 -1.70 -10.78
C LEU A 63 -1.67 -0.18 -10.67
N LYS A 64 -1.17 0.58 -11.66
CA LYS A 64 -1.26 2.05 -11.69
C LYS A 64 -2.71 2.54 -11.57
N ARG A 65 -3.67 1.95 -12.27
CA ARG A 65 -5.10 2.31 -12.16
C ARG A 65 -5.64 2.09 -10.75
N HIS A 66 -5.18 1.04 -10.09
CA HIS A 66 -5.65 0.68 -8.75
C HIS A 66 -5.02 1.50 -7.61
N LEU A 67 -3.95 2.25 -7.87
CA LEU A 67 -3.37 3.23 -6.93
C LEU A 67 -4.32 4.43 -6.77
N ARG A 68 -4.99 4.51 -5.62
CA ARG A 68 -5.94 5.58 -5.30
C ARG A 68 -5.37 6.49 -4.21
N TYR A 69 -5.33 7.80 -4.44
CA TYR A 69 -5.09 8.76 -3.35
C TYR A 69 -6.40 8.99 -2.57
N THR A 70 -6.33 9.04 -1.24
CA THR A 70 -7.52 9.03 -0.37
C THR A 70 -7.84 10.39 0.24
N VAL A 71 -7.23 10.70 1.38
CA VAL A 71 -7.32 11.98 2.06
C VAL A 71 -5.91 12.43 2.51
N PRO A 72 -5.69 13.74 2.70
CA PRO A 72 -4.46 14.25 3.29
C PRO A 72 -4.01 13.49 4.54
N GLY A 73 -2.72 13.19 4.61
CA GLY A 73 -2.10 12.53 5.75
C GLY A 73 -2.22 10.99 5.76
N ALA A 74 -3.33 10.43 5.26
CA ALA A 74 -3.48 9.00 4.98
C ALA A 74 -2.76 8.64 3.68
N GLY A 75 -3.14 9.28 2.58
CA GLY A 75 -2.46 9.17 1.29
C GLY A 75 -2.92 8.01 0.41
N TYR A 76 -2.00 7.20 -0.10
CA TYR A 76 -2.29 6.19 -1.12
C TYR A 76 -2.76 4.84 -0.55
N ILE A 77 -3.77 4.25 -1.21
CA ILE A 77 -4.16 2.84 -1.05
C ILE A 77 -4.16 2.13 -2.40
N THR A 78 -4.20 0.79 -2.39
CA THR A 78 -4.51 -0.02 -3.58
C THR A 78 -5.93 -0.57 -3.49
N THR A 79 -6.72 -0.35 -4.54
CA THR A 79 -8.08 -0.91 -4.70
C THR A 79 -8.05 -2.24 -5.44
N GLU A 80 -9.07 -3.08 -5.26
CA GLU A 80 -9.17 -4.41 -5.88
C GLU A 80 -9.99 -4.36 -7.18
N PHE A 81 -11.18 -3.76 -7.12
CA PHE A 81 -12.01 -3.40 -8.27
C PHE A 81 -11.75 -1.94 -8.70
N VAL A 82 -11.88 -1.67 -10.01
CA VAL A 82 -11.77 -0.30 -10.56
C VAL A 82 -12.91 0.62 -10.10
N HIS A 83 -14.06 0.04 -9.75
CA HIS A 83 -15.23 0.73 -9.19
C HIS A 83 -15.57 0.23 -7.79
N LYS A 84 -16.24 1.08 -7.00
CA LYS A 84 -16.74 0.71 -5.67
C LYS A 84 -17.73 -0.44 -5.76
N VAL A 85 -17.50 -1.51 -5.00
CA VAL A 85 -18.40 -2.66 -4.85
C VAL A 85 -19.12 -2.62 -3.49
N GLY A 86 -20.30 -3.24 -3.39
CA GLY A 86 -21.20 -3.12 -2.23
C GLY A 86 -20.67 -3.66 -0.89
N TYR A 87 -19.57 -4.42 -0.93
CA TYR A 87 -18.88 -5.03 0.22
C TYR A 87 -17.45 -4.49 0.42
N SER A 88 -17.05 -3.45 -0.33
CA SER A 88 -15.78 -2.74 -0.11
C SER A 88 -15.88 -1.79 1.09
N GLN A 89 -14.76 -1.60 1.78
CA GLN A 89 -14.69 -0.92 3.08
C GLN A 89 -14.30 0.56 2.92
N LYS A 90 -13.70 1.14 3.97
CA LYS A 90 -13.08 2.48 3.96
C LYS A 90 -12.24 2.67 2.69
N PHE A 91 -12.43 3.80 2.01
CA PHE A 91 -11.73 4.17 0.77
C PHE A 91 -11.87 3.17 -0.41
N ASP A 92 -12.87 2.28 -0.36
CA ASP A 92 -13.13 1.18 -1.30
C ASP A 92 -12.07 0.06 -1.27
N THR A 93 -11.37 -0.12 -0.15
CA THR A 93 -10.43 -1.25 0.01
C THR A 93 -11.14 -2.57 0.30
N ILE A 94 -10.54 -3.66 -0.17
CA ILE A 94 -10.81 -5.04 0.26
C ILE A 94 -9.46 -5.65 0.67
N ASN A 95 -9.45 -6.54 1.67
CA ASN A 95 -8.20 -7.07 2.23
C ASN A 95 -7.72 -8.38 1.58
N ALA A 96 -8.56 -9.09 0.82
CA ALA A 96 -8.24 -10.37 0.18
C ALA A 96 -6.95 -10.30 -0.65
N ALA A 97 -6.91 -9.43 -1.66
CA ALA A 97 -5.69 -9.25 -2.46
C ALA A 97 -4.66 -8.27 -1.85
N ALA A 98 -4.84 -7.74 -0.63
CA ALA A 98 -3.90 -6.77 -0.04
C ALA A 98 -2.47 -7.33 0.07
N GLY A 99 -2.33 -8.63 0.34
CA GLY A 99 -1.04 -9.32 0.30
C GLY A 99 -0.42 -9.37 -1.11
N HIS A 100 -1.20 -9.62 -2.16
CA HIS A 100 -0.73 -9.53 -3.56
C HIS A 100 -0.36 -8.09 -3.93
N HIS A 101 -1.18 -7.10 -3.58
CA HIS A 101 -0.94 -5.69 -3.86
C HIS A 101 0.41 -5.22 -3.31
N ILE A 102 0.74 -5.58 -2.06
CA ILE A 102 2.02 -5.20 -1.44
C ILE A 102 3.20 -5.95 -2.09
N TYR A 103 3.04 -7.23 -2.45
CA TYR A 103 4.05 -8.00 -3.19
C TYR A 103 4.32 -7.45 -4.61
N GLU A 104 3.29 -6.94 -5.30
CA GLU A 104 3.40 -6.33 -6.63
C GLU A 104 3.98 -4.90 -6.53
N ALA A 105 3.47 -4.08 -5.60
CA ALA A 105 3.82 -2.66 -5.44
C ALA A 105 5.17 -2.39 -4.75
N ARG A 106 5.78 -3.37 -4.05
CA ARG A 106 7.09 -3.20 -3.39
C ARG A 106 8.24 -2.83 -4.33
N TRP A 107 8.09 -3.08 -5.63
CA TRP A 107 9.08 -2.74 -6.65
C TRP A 107 8.88 -1.35 -7.27
N LEU A 108 7.90 -0.56 -6.80
CA LEU A 108 7.74 0.85 -7.19
C LEU A 108 8.80 1.72 -6.50
N ARG A 109 9.51 2.54 -7.29
CA ARG A 109 10.63 3.38 -6.83
C ARG A 109 10.25 4.40 -5.78
N ASN A 110 9.07 4.99 -5.87
CA ASN A 110 8.49 5.79 -4.80
C ASN A 110 7.85 4.85 -3.76
N PRO A 111 8.45 4.66 -2.58
CA PRO A 111 7.93 3.70 -1.60
C PRO A 111 6.62 4.17 -0.96
N ARG A 112 6.14 5.39 -1.25
CA ARG A 112 4.92 5.94 -0.66
C ARG A 112 3.68 5.11 -1.01
N TYR A 113 3.59 4.65 -2.25
CA TYR A 113 2.47 3.83 -2.73
C TYR A 113 2.27 2.54 -1.90
N VAL A 114 3.35 1.96 -1.39
CA VAL A 114 3.31 0.76 -0.55
C VAL A 114 3.36 1.08 0.96
N GLN A 115 4.07 2.14 1.38
CA GLN A 115 4.14 2.53 2.80
C GLN A 115 2.84 3.15 3.32
N ASP A 116 2.15 4.02 2.57
CA ASP A 116 0.84 4.55 2.96
C ASP A 116 -0.17 3.40 3.10
N TYR A 117 -0.19 2.46 2.15
CA TYR A 117 -1.10 1.30 2.16
C TYR A 117 -0.76 0.28 3.26
N ILE A 118 0.51 0.07 3.61
CA ILE A 118 0.88 -0.72 4.79
C ILE A 118 0.41 0.00 6.07
N ASN A 119 0.58 1.32 6.16
CA ASN A 119 0.13 2.12 7.32
C ASN A 119 -1.39 2.05 7.48
N PHE A 120 -2.13 2.10 6.37
CA PHE A 120 -3.58 1.89 6.32
C PHE A 120 -3.99 0.58 7.00
N TRP A 121 -3.38 -0.55 6.63
CA TRP A 121 -3.71 -1.84 7.24
C TRP A 121 -3.22 -1.99 8.69
N SER A 122 -2.05 -1.44 9.04
CA SER A 122 -1.47 -1.60 10.39
C SER A 122 -1.94 -0.57 11.42
N ARG A 123 -2.58 0.53 11.02
CA ARG A 123 -3.00 1.64 11.91
C ARG A 123 -4.36 2.24 11.58
N GLU A 124 -4.65 2.51 10.31
CA GLU A 124 -5.82 3.35 9.94
C GLU A 124 -7.12 2.56 9.79
N GLY A 125 -7.00 1.25 9.55
CA GLY A 125 -8.05 0.24 9.57
C GLY A 125 -8.91 0.19 8.30
N GLY A 126 -9.04 -0.99 7.71
CA GLY A 126 -9.88 -1.24 6.52
C GLY A 126 -10.71 -2.51 6.60
N ALA A 127 -11.06 -2.96 7.81
CA ALA A 127 -11.53 -4.31 8.13
C ALA A 127 -10.58 -5.41 7.61
N ALA A 128 -9.34 -5.42 8.12
CA ALA A 128 -8.25 -6.36 7.79
C ALA A 128 -8.51 -7.85 8.17
N GLN A 129 -9.78 -8.21 8.42
CA GLN A 129 -10.26 -9.54 8.76
C GLN A 129 -11.61 -9.86 8.07
N GLN A 130 -11.97 -9.13 7.00
CA GLN A 130 -13.13 -9.49 6.17
C GLN A 130 -12.86 -10.78 5.40
N TYR A 131 -11.64 -10.90 4.86
CA TYR A 131 -11.08 -12.12 4.28
C TYR A 131 -9.78 -12.51 5.00
N SER A 132 -9.18 -13.66 4.65
CA SER A 132 -7.80 -14.03 5.02
C SER A 132 -6.74 -13.02 4.53
N GLU A 133 -5.54 -13.05 5.11
CA GLU A 133 -4.45 -12.13 4.76
C GLU A 133 -3.05 -12.61 5.18
N TRP A 134 -2.02 -12.15 4.46
CA TRP A 134 -0.59 -12.25 4.80
C TRP A 134 0.10 -10.87 4.79
N ILE A 135 -0.58 -9.83 5.27
CA ILE A 135 -0.15 -8.43 5.17
C ILE A 135 1.16 -8.17 5.93
N ALA A 136 1.39 -8.81 7.07
CA ALA A 136 2.63 -8.63 7.85
C ALA A 136 3.84 -9.26 7.12
N ASP A 137 3.67 -10.43 6.51
CA ASP A 137 4.69 -11.02 5.61
C ASP A 137 4.96 -10.12 4.41
N ALA A 138 3.91 -9.68 3.71
CA ALA A 138 4.05 -8.81 2.55
C ALA A 138 4.76 -7.49 2.90
N ALA A 139 4.42 -6.88 4.04
CA ALA A 139 5.08 -5.67 4.54
C ALA A 139 6.56 -5.91 4.89
N TYR A 140 6.91 -7.05 5.50
CA TYR A 140 8.31 -7.42 5.72
C TYR A 140 9.04 -7.63 4.38
N LYS A 141 8.43 -8.35 3.43
CA LYS A 141 8.97 -8.54 2.07
C LYS A 141 9.13 -7.22 1.29
N ALA A 142 8.34 -6.19 1.59
CA ALA A 142 8.51 -4.85 1.03
C ALA A 142 9.68 -4.09 1.69
N PHE A 143 9.86 -4.22 3.01
CA PHE A 143 11.06 -3.72 3.69
C PHE A 143 12.35 -4.33 3.14
N LEU A 144 12.40 -5.64 2.88
CA LEU A 144 13.58 -6.30 2.32
C LEU A 144 13.97 -5.74 0.93
N VAL A 145 13.03 -5.10 0.21
CA VAL A 145 13.27 -4.41 -1.07
C VAL A 145 13.62 -2.93 -0.85
N ASN A 146 12.89 -2.18 -0.02
CA ASN A 146 13.09 -0.73 0.12
C ASN A 146 14.17 -0.32 1.16
N GLY A 147 14.52 -1.19 2.11
CA GLY A 147 15.54 -0.96 3.14
C GLY A 147 15.12 -0.05 4.31
N ASP A 148 13.88 0.40 4.40
CA ASP A 148 13.43 1.32 5.46
C ASP A 148 13.10 0.59 6.78
N ALA A 149 14.16 0.25 7.51
CA ALA A 149 14.08 -0.39 8.81
C ALA A 149 13.26 0.43 9.82
N ASP A 150 13.32 1.77 9.78
CA ASP A 150 12.62 2.62 10.75
C ASP A 150 11.11 2.70 10.47
N PHE A 151 10.68 2.50 9.22
CA PHE A 151 9.27 2.30 8.90
C PHE A 151 8.78 0.95 9.45
N ILE A 152 9.34 -0.17 8.98
CA ILE A 152 8.79 -1.50 9.31
C ILE A 152 8.79 -1.81 10.82
N LYS A 153 9.84 -1.40 11.52
CA LYS A 153 9.95 -1.53 12.99
C LYS A 153 8.82 -0.82 13.73
N SER A 154 8.30 0.27 13.18
CA SER A 154 7.18 0.99 13.80
C SER A 154 5.81 0.34 13.52
N GLN A 155 5.73 -0.65 12.64
CA GLN A 155 4.48 -1.37 12.34
C GLN A 155 4.26 -2.63 13.21
N GLN A 156 5.26 -3.08 13.99
CA GLN A 156 5.19 -4.31 14.79
C GLN A 156 3.90 -4.43 15.61
N LEU A 157 3.52 -3.40 16.36
CA LEU A 157 2.34 -3.46 17.25
C LEU A 157 1.01 -3.55 16.48
N GLY A 158 0.95 -2.98 15.27
CA GLY A 158 -0.21 -3.13 14.37
C GLY A 158 -0.37 -4.58 13.89
N PHE A 159 0.73 -5.21 13.46
CA PHE A 159 0.71 -6.61 13.03
C PHE A 159 0.47 -7.59 14.18
N VAL A 160 1.07 -7.35 15.37
CA VAL A 160 0.79 -8.12 16.59
C VAL A 160 -0.67 -8.01 16.99
N TYR A 161 -1.30 -6.84 16.84
CA TYR A 161 -2.73 -6.65 17.08
C TYR A 161 -3.56 -7.44 16.06
N ASN A 162 -3.33 -7.26 14.75
CA ASN A 162 -4.11 -7.95 13.71
C ASN A 162 -4.05 -9.48 13.84
N PHE A 163 -2.84 -10.01 14.06
CA PHE A 163 -2.63 -11.44 14.30
C PHE A 163 -3.44 -11.95 15.50
N ASN A 164 -3.40 -11.25 16.63
CA ASN A 164 -4.13 -11.67 17.83
C ASN A 164 -5.64 -11.45 17.72
N SER A 165 -6.12 -10.57 16.83
CA SER A 165 -7.55 -10.46 16.52
C SER A 165 -8.10 -11.70 15.80
N TRP A 166 -7.26 -12.53 15.17
CA TRP A 166 -7.66 -13.82 14.60
C TRP A 166 -7.82 -14.96 15.62
N ASN A 167 -7.55 -14.72 16.92
CA ASN A 167 -7.68 -15.75 17.97
C ASN A 167 -9.11 -16.31 18.13
N ASN A 168 -10.14 -15.63 17.60
CA ASN A 168 -11.52 -16.13 17.51
C ASN A 168 -11.73 -17.20 16.42
N ARG A 169 -10.77 -17.37 15.51
CA ARG A 169 -10.71 -18.38 14.44
C ARG A 169 -9.64 -19.46 14.70
N PHE A 170 -9.08 -19.56 15.91
CA PHE A 170 -8.07 -20.54 16.27
C PHE A 170 -8.65 -21.73 17.06
N ASP A 171 -8.18 -22.95 16.78
CA ASP A 171 -8.47 -24.14 17.58
C ASP A 171 -7.22 -24.66 18.29
N SER A 172 -7.16 -24.41 19.60
CA SER A 172 -6.04 -24.81 20.45
C SER A 172 -5.96 -26.32 20.72
N THR A 173 -6.91 -27.12 20.22
CA THR A 173 -6.84 -28.59 20.26
C THR A 173 -5.97 -29.15 19.14
N LEU A 174 -5.94 -28.46 17.99
CA LEU A 174 -5.23 -28.86 16.77
C LEU A 174 -4.05 -27.93 16.43
N GLY A 175 -3.99 -26.74 17.03
CA GLY A 175 -2.99 -25.72 16.71
C GLY A 175 -3.22 -25.08 15.32
N LEU A 176 -4.47 -25.02 14.85
CA LEU A 176 -4.83 -24.57 13.50
C LEU A 176 -5.89 -23.47 13.53
N TYR A 177 -5.83 -22.60 12.52
CA TYR A 177 -6.85 -21.60 12.20
C TYR A 177 -7.91 -22.17 11.24
N PHE A 178 -9.18 -21.76 11.42
CA PHE A 178 -10.32 -22.22 10.64
C PHE A 178 -11.11 -21.06 10.00
N ILE A 179 -11.50 -21.23 8.74
CA ILE A 179 -12.15 -20.20 7.92
C ILE A 179 -13.07 -20.88 6.88
N SER A 180 -14.09 -20.17 6.38
CA SER A 180 -14.90 -20.67 5.25
C SER A 180 -14.15 -20.39 3.94
N PRO A 181 -14.48 -21.04 2.81
CA PRO A 181 -13.88 -20.69 1.54
C PRO A 181 -14.26 -19.27 1.10
N HIS A 182 -15.49 -18.78 1.36
CA HIS A 182 -15.87 -17.39 1.11
C HIS A 182 -15.07 -16.38 1.97
N ASP A 183 -14.93 -16.64 3.27
CA ASP A 183 -14.06 -15.87 4.18
C ASP A 183 -12.56 -15.97 3.77
N ASP A 184 -12.19 -16.90 2.89
CA ASP A 184 -10.84 -17.07 2.30
C ASP A 184 -10.76 -16.54 0.86
N ALA A 185 -11.75 -15.72 0.43
CA ALA A 185 -11.93 -15.15 -0.91
C ALA A 185 -12.13 -16.17 -2.06
N MET A 186 -12.54 -17.40 -1.73
CA MET A 186 -12.71 -18.56 -2.63
C MET A 186 -14.07 -19.25 -2.47
N GLU A 187 -15.17 -18.50 -2.59
CA GLU A 187 -16.53 -19.04 -2.50
C GLU A 187 -16.86 -20.12 -3.55
N MET A 188 -17.84 -20.97 -3.28
CA MET A 188 -18.22 -22.07 -4.18
C MET A 188 -17.02 -22.98 -4.57
N SER A 189 -16.10 -23.20 -3.62
CA SER A 189 -14.95 -24.10 -3.76
C SER A 189 -15.38 -25.58 -3.72
N ALA A 190 -14.48 -26.51 -4.04
CA ALA A 190 -14.78 -27.93 -3.90
C ALA A 190 -15.00 -28.37 -2.44
N SER A 191 -14.44 -27.63 -1.46
CA SER A 191 -14.75 -27.77 -0.04
C SER A 191 -16.16 -27.27 0.32
N SER A 192 -16.59 -26.07 -0.11
CA SER A 192 -17.95 -25.59 0.24
C SER A 192 -19.06 -26.29 -0.55
N MET A 193 -18.81 -26.68 -1.80
CA MET A 193 -19.75 -27.40 -2.67
C MET A 193 -20.25 -28.73 -2.10
N GLN A 194 -19.56 -29.34 -1.12
CA GLN A 194 -20.01 -30.57 -0.45
C GLN A 194 -21.07 -30.33 0.64
N THR A 195 -21.47 -29.07 0.89
CA THR A 195 -22.33 -28.66 2.02
C THR A 195 -23.64 -28.03 1.56
N ASP A 196 -24.64 -27.99 2.45
CA ASP A 196 -25.99 -27.46 2.17
C ASP A 196 -26.02 -25.94 1.86
N ASP A 197 -24.94 -25.20 2.15
CA ASP A 197 -24.71 -23.82 1.69
C ASP A 197 -23.38 -23.76 0.92
N PRO A 198 -23.38 -23.97 -0.41
CA PRO A 198 -22.16 -23.91 -1.20
C PRO A 198 -21.42 -22.56 -1.20
N TYR A 199 -22.09 -21.48 -0.78
CA TYR A 199 -21.54 -20.13 -0.80
C TYR A 199 -20.77 -19.83 0.48
N HIS A 200 -21.43 -19.90 1.65
CA HIS A 200 -20.81 -19.60 2.96
C HIS A 200 -20.33 -20.84 3.74
N GLY A 201 -20.61 -22.05 3.24
CA GLY A 201 -20.35 -23.31 3.93
C GLY A 201 -18.89 -23.73 3.94
N GLY A 202 -18.63 -25.03 4.14
CA GLY A 202 -17.26 -25.58 4.14
C GLY A 202 -16.31 -24.99 5.20
N LEU A 203 -16.82 -24.55 6.37
CA LEU A 203 -15.98 -24.04 7.46
C LEU A 203 -14.97 -25.10 7.93
N GLY A 204 -13.67 -24.80 7.79
CA GLY A 204 -12.63 -25.77 8.11
C GLY A 204 -11.23 -25.19 8.14
N TYR A 205 -10.26 -26.06 8.41
CA TYR A 205 -8.84 -25.73 8.46
C TYR A 205 -8.28 -25.82 7.03
N ARG A 206 -7.82 -24.69 6.49
CA ARG A 206 -7.40 -24.53 5.08
C ARG A 206 -5.89 -24.34 4.95
N PRO A 207 -5.21 -25.03 4.00
CA PRO A 207 -3.77 -24.86 3.77
C PRO A 207 -3.33 -23.43 3.41
N SER A 208 -4.20 -22.63 2.76
CA SER A 208 -4.02 -21.20 2.49
C SER A 208 -3.85 -20.40 3.80
N PHE A 209 -4.96 -20.11 4.48
CA PHE A 209 -5.00 -19.27 5.67
C PHE A 209 -4.06 -19.71 6.80
N ASN A 210 -3.82 -21.01 6.98
CA ASN A 210 -2.84 -21.47 7.97
C ASN A 210 -1.38 -21.16 7.57
N SER A 211 -1.04 -21.23 6.28
CA SER A 211 0.30 -20.86 5.79
C SER A 211 0.51 -19.34 5.77
N GLU A 212 -0.55 -18.57 5.55
CA GLU A 212 -0.56 -17.11 5.62
C GLU A 212 -0.36 -16.63 7.07
N MET A 213 -1.07 -17.24 8.03
CA MET A 213 -0.85 -17.00 9.45
C MET A 213 0.55 -17.45 9.91
N TYR A 214 1.09 -18.55 9.38
CA TYR A 214 2.50 -18.92 9.61
C TYR A 214 3.46 -17.82 9.13
N ALA A 215 3.28 -17.33 7.91
CA ALA A 215 4.14 -16.29 7.34
C ALA A 215 4.04 -14.96 8.12
N ASN A 216 2.82 -14.55 8.50
CA ASN A 216 2.60 -13.40 9.37
C ASN A 216 3.30 -13.56 10.72
N ALA A 217 3.30 -14.76 11.32
CA ALA A 217 4.02 -15.02 12.58
C ALA A 217 5.54 -14.91 12.42
N VAL A 218 6.11 -15.51 11.36
CA VAL A 218 7.55 -15.39 11.03
C VAL A 218 7.92 -13.91 10.83
N ALA A 219 7.13 -13.16 10.07
CA ALA A 219 7.39 -11.75 9.81
C ALA A 219 7.33 -10.88 11.08
N ILE A 220 6.39 -11.14 11.99
CA ILE A 220 6.33 -10.45 13.29
C ILE A 220 7.56 -10.78 14.14
N SER A 221 8.02 -12.03 14.16
CA SER A 221 9.25 -12.43 14.86
C SER A 221 10.47 -11.68 14.33
N GLU A 222 10.63 -11.63 13.01
CA GLU A 222 11.72 -10.90 12.34
C GLU A 222 11.70 -9.39 12.62
N ILE A 223 10.52 -8.76 12.58
CA ILE A 223 10.37 -7.33 12.90
C ILE A 223 10.68 -7.06 14.39
N ALA A 224 10.33 -7.98 15.29
CA ALA A 224 10.68 -7.89 16.71
C ALA A 224 12.21 -8.02 16.94
N ILE A 225 12.90 -8.91 16.21
CA ILE A 225 14.38 -8.97 16.19
C ILE A 225 14.97 -7.63 15.74
N LEU A 226 14.43 -7.02 14.68
CA LEU A 226 14.86 -5.68 14.23
C LEU A 226 14.63 -4.59 15.29
N ASN A 227 13.63 -4.72 16.15
CA ASN A 227 13.39 -3.83 17.29
C ASN A 227 14.27 -4.13 18.53
N GLY A 228 14.86 -5.32 18.65
CA GLY A 228 15.47 -5.79 19.90
C GLY A 228 14.43 -6.18 20.96
N ASP A 229 13.25 -6.59 20.51
CA ASP A 229 12.16 -7.11 21.33
C ASP A 229 12.22 -8.65 21.33
N ASP A 230 13.20 -9.18 22.05
CA ASP A 230 13.46 -10.63 22.14
C ASP A 230 12.23 -11.41 22.64
N VAL A 231 11.33 -10.77 23.42
CA VAL A 231 10.13 -11.40 23.97
C VAL A 231 9.09 -11.64 22.87
N THR A 232 8.73 -10.61 22.10
CA THR A 232 7.83 -10.79 20.95
C THR A 232 8.47 -11.67 19.88
N ALA A 233 9.80 -11.56 19.69
CA ALA A 233 10.53 -12.38 18.73
C ALA A 233 10.42 -13.88 19.03
N ASP A 234 10.72 -14.29 20.27
CA ASP A 234 10.66 -15.70 20.66
C ASP A 234 9.21 -16.21 20.75
N GLU A 235 8.25 -15.40 21.23
CA GLU A 235 6.83 -15.77 21.24
C GLU A 235 6.31 -16.06 19.83
N PHE A 236 6.55 -15.16 18.87
CA PHE A 236 6.04 -15.35 17.52
C PHE A 236 6.81 -16.41 16.73
N ARG A 237 8.08 -16.66 17.05
CA ARG A 237 8.80 -17.84 16.51
C ARG A 237 8.17 -19.14 17.00
N GLN A 238 7.91 -19.26 18.31
CA GLN A 238 7.23 -20.43 18.87
C GLN A 238 5.86 -20.65 18.24
N ARG A 239 5.04 -19.59 18.12
CA ARG A 239 3.73 -19.66 17.44
C ARG A 239 3.85 -20.14 15.99
N ALA A 240 4.88 -19.70 15.26
CA ALA A 240 5.12 -20.13 13.89
C ALA A 240 5.54 -21.62 13.83
N ASP A 241 6.49 -22.04 14.67
CA ASP A 241 6.97 -23.43 14.71
C ASP A 241 5.85 -24.41 15.12
N GLU A 242 5.00 -24.04 16.08
CA GLU A 242 3.83 -24.82 16.50
C GLU A 242 2.77 -24.92 15.39
N LEU A 243 2.44 -23.80 14.74
CA LEU A 243 1.48 -23.78 13.62
C LEU A 243 2.01 -24.58 12.41
N ARG A 244 3.30 -24.47 12.09
CA ARG A 244 3.95 -25.27 11.03
C ARG A 244 3.85 -26.76 11.34
N ALA A 245 4.18 -27.17 12.57
CA ALA A 245 4.06 -28.56 12.99
C ALA A 245 2.61 -29.06 12.88
N SER A 246 1.62 -28.24 13.25
CA SER A 246 0.20 -28.55 13.11
C SER A 246 -0.23 -28.70 11.64
N ILE A 247 0.19 -27.82 10.72
CA ILE A 247 -0.10 -27.94 9.29
C ILE A 247 0.46 -29.27 8.73
N LEU A 248 1.73 -29.58 9.02
CA LEU A 248 2.38 -30.80 8.53
C LEU A 248 1.84 -32.08 9.18
N THR A 249 1.22 -31.99 10.37
CA THR A 249 0.62 -33.13 11.09
C THR A 249 -0.82 -33.40 10.67
N HIS A 250 -1.60 -32.36 10.38
CA HIS A 250 -3.05 -32.46 10.23
C HIS A 250 -3.57 -32.19 8.83
N LEU A 251 -2.88 -31.39 8.01
CA LEU A 251 -3.37 -31.02 6.67
C LEU A 251 -2.64 -31.77 5.53
N TRP A 252 -1.50 -32.39 5.81
CA TRP A 252 -0.79 -33.25 4.85
C TRP A 252 -1.30 -34.69 4.88
N ASP A 253 -1.48 -35.29 3.70
CA ASP A 253 -1.82 -36.71 3.55
C ASP A 253 -0.63 -37.51 3.00
N ASP A 254 -0.10 -38.45 3.80
CA ASP A 254 1.08 -39.23 3.46
C ASP A 254 0.87 -40.33 2.41
N ASP A 255 -0.37 -40.77 2.19
CA ASP A 255 -0.75 -41.74 1.16
C ASP A 255 -1.12 -41.05 -0.17
N ARG A 256 -1.80 -39.89 -0.09
CA ARG A 256 -2.29 -39.12 -1.26
C ARG A 256 -1.36 -37.97 -1.68
N LYS A 257 -0.26 -37.74 -0.96
CA LYS A 257 0.84 -36.80 -1.27
C LYS A 257 0.39 -35.37 -1.56
N PHE A 258 -0.45 -34.81 -0.70
CA PHE A 258 -0.98 -33.46 -0.91
C PHE A 258 -1.46 -32.79 0.39
N PHE A 259 -1.57 -31.47 0.38
CA PHE A 259 -2.20 -30.70 1.46
C PHE A 259 -3.69 -30.48 1.17
N TYR A 260 -4.57 -30.83 2.11
CA TYR A 260 -6.02 -30.80 1.95
C TYR A 260 -6.70 -29.82 2.91
N HIS A 261 -7.90 -29.39 2.52
CA HIS A 261 -8.88 -28.85 3.47
C HIS A 261 -9.30 -29.93 4.48
N MET A 262 -9.53 -29.54 5.73
CA MET A 262 -10.12 -30.40 6.76
C MET A 262 -11.35 -29.72 7.36
N PHE A 263 -12.54 -30.30 7.17
CA PHE A 263 -13.78 -29.73 7.74
C PHE A 263 -13.68 -29.67 9.26
N ARG A 264 -14.12 -28.55 9.86
CA ARG A 264 -14.12 -28.37 11.32
C ARG A 264 -15.38 -28.90 11.99
N ASN A 265 -16.53 -28.72 11.33
CA ASN A 265 -17.81 -29.17 11.85
C ASN A 265 -18.09 -30.61 11.39
N ASP A 266 -18.81 -31.38 12.21
CA ASP A 266 -19.31 -32.73 11.91
C ASP A 266 -18.26 -33.78 11.46
N ASN A 267 -16.97 -33.49 11.70
CA ASN A 267 -15.82 -34.30 11.33
C ASN A 267 -15.08 -34.87 12.56
N PRO A 268 -15.68 -35.83 13.30
CA PRO A 268 -15.14 -36.31 14.59
C PRO A 268 -13.83 -37.11 14.48
N ASN A 269 -13.42 -37.46 13.26
CA ASN A 269 -12.22 -38.24 12.96
C ASN A 269 -11.06 -37.38 12.42
N ASN A 270 -11.26 -36.08 12.20
CA ASN A 270 -10.33 -35.19 11.49
C ASN A 270 -9.97 -35.71 10.07
N GLU A 271 -10.98 -36.19 9.34
CA GLU A 271 -10.83 -36.65 7.96
C GLU A 271 -10.57 -35.46 7.02
N LEU A 272 -9.58 -35.62 6.14
CA LEU A 272 -9.21 -34.66 5.09
C LEU A 272 -10.16 -34.79 3.90
N LEU A 273 -10.40 -33.67 3.19
CA LEU A 273 -11.27 -33.60 2.01
C LEU A 273 -10.91 -34.68 0.97
N ASP A 274 -11.90 -35.24 0.28
CA ASP A 274 -11.70 -36.22 -0.81
C ASP A 274 -10.91 -35.62 -2.00
N THR A 275 -11.04 -34.31 -2.18
CA THR A 275 -10.64 -33.51 -3.35
C THR A 275 -9.43 -32.64 -3.06
N ARG A 276 -8.48 -32.58 -3.99
CA ARG A 276 -7.39 -31.58 -4.00
C ARG A 276 -7.89 -30.23 -4.52
N GLU A 277 -7.63 -29.18 -3.76
CA GLU A 277 -7.83 -27.78 -4.13
C GLU A 277 -6.47 -27.10 -4.32
N GLU A 278 -6.35 -26.11 -5.21
CA GLU A 278 -5.06 -25.49 -5.59
C GLU A 278 -4.34 -24.82 -4.40
N ILE A 279 -5.09 -24.41 -3.38
CA ILE A 279 -4.55 -23.93 -2.08
C ILE A 279 -3.56 -24.91 -1.43
N GLY A 280 -3.61 -26.20 -1.78
CA GLY A 280 -2.64 -27.19 -1.32
C GLY A 280 -1.21 -26.92 -1.80
N PHE A 281 -0.98 -26.08 -2.82
CA PHE A 281 0.35 -25.61 -3.23
C PHE A 281 0.83 -24.37 -2.47
N PHE A 282 -0.06 -23.61 -1.82
CA PHE A 282 0.29 -22.34 -1.16
C PHE A 282 1.34 -22.47 -0.02
N PRO A 283 1.44 -23.58 0.74
CA PRO A 283 2.47 -23.77 1.77
C PRO A 283 3.91 -23.47 1.34
N TRP A 284 4.29 -23.69 0.07
CA TRP A 284 5.67 -23.56 -0.39
C TRP A 284 6.16 -22.10 -0.51
N ARG A 285 5.35 -21.14 -0.97
CA ARG A 285 5.79 -19.72 -1.03
C ARG A 285 6.13 -19.16 0.35
N PHE A 286 5.53 -19.75 1.38
CA PHE A 286 5.66 -19.38 2.78
C PHE A 286 6.67 -20.25 3.55
N MET A 287 7.39 -21.18 2.90
CA MET A 287 8.37 -22.10 3.52
C MET A 287 7.81 -23.08 4.57
N VAL A 288 6.52 -23.41 4.51
CA VAL A 288 5.87 -24.31 5.48
C VAL A 288 6.36 -25.78 5.41
N PRO A 289 6.52 -26.42 4.24
CA PRO A 289 7.09 -27.78 4.15
C PRO A 289 8.50 -27.86 4.77
N ASP A 290 8.89 -29.03 5.31
CA ASP A 290 10.27 -29.25 5.78
C ASP A 290 11.21 -29.44 4.59
N GLU A 291 12.25 -28.61 4.52
CA GLU A 291 13.30 -28.67 3.49
C GLU A 291 14.12 -29.98 3.52
N ASN A 292 14.06 -30.71 4.64
CA ASN A 292 14.77 -31.97 4.85
C ASN A 292 13.92 -33.21 4.50
N ASP A 293 12.59 -33.07 4.40
CA ASP A 293 11.68 -34.18 4.11
C ASP A 293 11.12 -34.10 2.69
N ARG A 294 11.76 -34.87 1.80
CA ARG A 294 11.46 -34.86 0.37
C ARG A 294 10.08 -35.40 0.00
N LYS A 295 9.30 -35.96 0.94
CA LYS A 295 7.96 -36.50 0.65
C LYS A 295 6.98 -35.45 0.13
N TYR A 296 7.18 -34.17 0.50
CA TYR A 296 6.32 -33.08 0.04
C TYR A 296 6.45 -32.84 -1.47
N GLU A 297 7.62 -33.12 -2.06
CA GLU A 297 7.92 -32.92 -3.49
C GLU A 297 6.93 -33.63 -4.43
N GLU A 298 6.36 -34.76 -3.99
CA GLU A 298 5.41 -35.60 -4.75
C GLU A 298 4.09 -34.86 -5.05
N ALA A 299 3.75 -33.79 -4.31
CA ALA A 299 2.56 -32.98 -4.58
C ALA A 299 2.59 -32.30 -5.96
N TRP A 300 3.78 -31.92 -6.43
CA TRP A 300 3.98 -31.18 -7.68
C TRP A 300 3.67 -31.98 -8.94
N GLU A 301 3.57 -33.32 -8.86
CA GLU A 301 3.08 -34.12 -9.98
C GLU A 301 1.64 -33.72 -10.37
N GLN A 302 0.81 -33.35 -9.38
CA GLN A 302 -0.61 -33.06 -9.58
C GLN A 302 -0.87 -31.75 -10.35
N LEU A 303 0.07 -30.81 -10.31
CA LEU A 303 -0.02 -29.55 -11.07
C LEU A 303 0.11 -29.78 -12.59
N PHE A 304 0.77 -30.86 -12.99
CA PHE A 304 1.06 -31.21 -14.39
C PHE A 304 0.32 -32.47 -14.86
N ASP A 305 -0.50 -33.07 -13.99
CA ASP A 305 -1.41 -34.18 -14.30
C ASP A 305 -2.69 -33.67 -14.98
N ASN A 306 -3.08 -34.30 -16.10
CA ASN A 306 -4.24 -33.92 -16.91
C ASN A 306 -5.60 -34.36 -16.33
N GLN A 307 -5.60 -34.98 -15.16
CA GLN A 307 -6.73 -35.23 -14.27
C GLN A 307 -6.54 -34.58 -12.90
N GLY A 308 -5.35 -34.02 -12.64
CA GLY A 308 -5.08 -33.06 -11.58
C GLY A 308 -5.50 -31.66 -12.03
N PHE A 309 -4.56 -30.71 -12.06
CA PHE A 309 -4.83 -29.29 -12.33
C PHE A 309 -4.41 -28.81 -13.74
N TYR A 310 -3.79 -29.67 -14.56
CA TYR A 310 -3.13 -29.23 -15.80
C TYR A 310 -4.10 -29.05 -16.98
N THR A 311 -4.37 -27.81 -17.38
CA THR A 311 -5.27 -27.49 -18.51
C THR A 311 -4.62 -26.62 -19.59
N LEU A 312 -5.39 -26.17 -20.57
CA LEU A 312 -4.88 -25.30 -21.64
C LEU A 312 -4.57 -23.91 -21.11
N TYR A 313 -5.48 -23.33 -20.33
CA TYR A 313 -5.45 -21.92 -19.94
C TYR A 313 -5.37 -21.76 -18.41
N GLY A 314 -4.21 -22.11 -17.86
CA GLY A 314 -3.88 -22.02 -16.44
C GLY A 314 -4.08 -23.31 -15.63
N PRO A 315 -3.73 -23.29 -14.33
CA PRO A 315 -4.15 -24.32 -13.39
C PRO A 315 -5.63 -24.17 -13.06
N THR A 316 -6.33 -25.26 -12.77
CA THR A 316 -7.69 -25.19 -12.19
C THR A 316 -7.61 -25.08 -10.67
N THR A 317 -8.56 -24.40 -10.03
CA THR A 317 -8.60 -24.29 -8.56
C THR A 317 -8.99 -25.61 -7.85
N CYS A 318 -9.48 -26.59 -8.60
CA CYS A 318 -9.92 -27.91 -8.15
C CYS A 318 -9.41 -28.98 -9.12
N GLU A 319 -9.03 -30.18 -8.64
CA GLU A 319 -8.57 -31.27 -9.50
C GLU A 319 -9.70 -31.81 -10.40
N MET A 320 -9.42 -31.97 -11.70
CA MET A 320 -10.42 -32.37 -12.71
C MET A 320 -11.03 -33.76 -12.50
N ARG A 321 -10.41 -34.61 -11.68
CA ARG A 321 -10.93 -35.92 -11.26
C ARG A 321 -11.97 -35.86 -10.15
N SER A 322 -12.19 -34.72 -9.51
CA SER A 322 -13.18 -34.56 -8.46
C SER A 322 -14.61 -34.62 -9.01
N GLN A 323 -15.52 -35.21 -8.24
CA GLN A 323 -16.97 -35.15 -8.50
C GLN A 323 -17.53 -33.72 -8.38
N TRP A 324 -16.79 -32.81 -7.72
CA TRP A 324 -17.16 -31.41 -7.51
C TRP A 324 -16.55 -30.46 -8.54
N TYR A 325 -15.73 -30.96 -9.47
CA TYR A 325 -15.06 -30.14 -10.48
C TYR A 325 -16.05 -29.57 -11.51
N ASP A 326 -16.01 -28.25 -11.74
CA ASP A 326 -16.70 -27.62 -12.87
C ASP A 326 -15.92 -26.43 -13.46
N GLY A 327 -15.15 -26.70 -14.52
CA GLY A 327 -14.51 -25.68 -15.37
C GLY A 327 -15.31 -25.29 -16.62
N ASN A 328 -16.61 -25.62 -16.68
CA ASN A 328 -17.52 -25.19 -17.77
C ASN A 328 -18.43 -24.03 -17.35
N GLN A 329 -18.40 -23.63 -16.07
CA GLN A 329 -19.05 -22.44 -15.52
C GLN A 329 -18.59 -21.22 -16.33
N THR A 330 -19.49 -20.66 -17.14
CA THR A 330 -19.19 -19.64 -18.17
C THR A 330 -20.21 -18.50 -18.19
N SER A 331 -21.15 -18.48 -17.23
CA SER A 331 -22.31 -17.57 -17.23
C SER A 331 -22.66 -16.96 -15.87
N GLN A 332 -21.92 -17.28 -14.80
CA GLN A 332 -22.13 -16.78 -13.45
C GLN A 332 -20.79 -16.64 -12.72
N CYS A 333 -20.62 -15.59 -11.94
CA CYS A 333 -19.56 -15.45 -10.93
C CYS A 333 -20.16 -15.77 -9.54
N CYS A 334 -19.40 -16.23 -8.56
CA CYS A 334 -17.97 -16.55 -8.60
C CYS A 334 -17.76 -17.99 -8.14
N TRP A 335 -17.07 -18.80 -8.96
CA TRP A 335 -16.99 -20.25 -8.76
C TRP A 335 -15.53 -20.73 -8.71
N TRP A 336 -15.13 -21.22 -7.54
CA TRP A 336 -13.77 -21.69 -7.25
C TRP A 336 -13.62 -23.21 -7.25
N ASN A 337 -14.62 -23.95 -7.73
CA ASN A 337 -14.58 -25.41 -7.91
C ASN A 337 -14.08 -25.88 -9.29
N GLY A 338 -13.43 -25.04 -10.11
CA GLY A 338 -12.83 -25.55 -11.36
C GLY A 338 -12.35 -24.55 -12.41
N ASN A 339 -12.72 -23.27 -12.34
CA ASN A 339 -12.14 -22.24 -13.23
C ASN A 339 -10.69 -21.91 -12.85
N SER A 340 -9.96 -21.22 -13.74
CA SER A 340 -8.61 -20.72 -13.44
C SER A 340 -8.68 -19.30 -12.91
N TRP A 341 -8.07 -19.06 -11.75
CA TRP A 341 -8.09 -17.76 -11.06
C TRP A 341 -6.66 -17.18 -11.01
N PRO A 342 -6.44 -15.92 -11.47
CA PRO A 342 -5.13 -15.26 -11.41
C PRO A 342 -4.53 -15.21 -9.99
N TYR A 343 -5.36 -15.06 -8.97
CA TYR A 343 -5.01 -15.09 -7.55
C TYR A 343 -4.20 -16.35 -7.20
N SER A 344 -4.83 -17.53 -7.34
CA SER A 344 -4.17 -18.81 -7.11
C SER A 344 -3.04 -19.08 -8.08
N THR A 345 -3.18 -18.69 -9.36
CA THR A 345 -2.11 -18.89 -10.36
C THR A 345 -0.82 -18.16 -9.95
N GLY A 346 -0.92 -16.93 -9.43
CA GLY A 346 0.22 -16.16 -8.90
C GLY A 346 0.83 -16.79 -7.63
N HIS A 347 0.00 -17.28 -6.71
CA HIS A 347 0.45 -18.04 -5.53
C HIS A 347 1.16 -19.35 -5.90
N THR A 348 0.60 -20.12 -6.85
CA THR A 348 1.14 -21.39 -7.35
C THR A 348 2.47 -21.16 -8.08
N LEU A 349 2.62 -20.05 -8.82
CA LEU A 349 3.90 -19.66 -9.41
C LEU A 349 4.97 -19.28 -8.37
N ASN A 350 4.64 -18.48 -7.35
CA ASN A 350 5.57 -18.22 -6.23
C ASN A 350 5.97 -19.53 -5.53
N SER A 351 5.00 -20.42 -5.31
CA SER A 351 5.20 -21.69 -4.61
C SER A 351 6.06 -22.66 -5.41
N LEU A 352 5.85 -22.75 -6.73
CA LEU A 352 6.66 -23.54 -7.65
C LEU A 352 8.10 -23.01 -7.74
N ALA A 353 8.28 -21.69 -7.77
CA ALA A 353 9.59 -21.06 -7.73
C ALA A 353 10.30 -21.31 -6.37
N SER A 354 9.57 -21.24 -5.25
CA SER A 354 10.09 -21.58 -3.92
C SER A 354 10.54 -23.04 -3.84
N GLN A 355 9.74 -23.99 -4.33
CA GLN A 355 10.15 -25.39 -4.47
C GLN A 355 11.47 -25.50 -5.25
N ILE A 356 11.53 -24.92 -6.46
CA ILE A 356 12.72 -25.03 -7.34
C ILE A 356 13.98 -24.44 -6.68
N LYS A 357 13.87 -23.30 -6.00
CA LYS A 357 15.00 -22.55 -5.42
C LYS A 357 15.45 -23.08 -4.06
N ASN A 358 14.52 -23.43 -3.19
CA ASN A 358 14.77 -23.65 -1.76
C ASN A 358 14.74 -25.14 -1.38
N TYR A 359 13.83 -25.90 -2.01
CA TYR A 359 13.67 -27.35 -1.79
C TYR A 359 14.37 -28.20 -2.87
N GLY A 360 14.67 -27.61 -4.03
CA GLY A 360 15.34 -28.23 -5.15
C GLY A 360 14.41 -28.65 -6.30
N SER A 361 15.00 -28.91 -7.46
CA SER A 361 14.26 -29.29 -8.67
C SER A 361 13.93 -30.79 -8.74
N THR A 362 12.76 -31.10 -9.28
CA THR A 362 12.24 -32.48 -9.47
C THR A 362 11.83 -32.71 -10.94
N ALA A 363 11.31 -33.91 -11.25
CA ALA A 363 10.79 -34.22 -12.58
C ALA A 363 9.64 -33.29 -13.02
N PHE A 364 8.90 -32.71 -12.05
CA PHE A 364 7.73 -31.86 -12.29
C PHE A 364 7.93 -30.42 -11.79
N ALA A 365 8.60 -30.22 -10.66
CA ALA A 365 8.98 -28.89 -10.18
C ALA A 365 10.36 -28.50 -10.70
N ASN A 366 10.42 -27.90 -11.88
CA ASN A 366 11.68 -27.47 -12.51
C ASN A 366 11.48 -26.23 -13.38
N VAL A 367 12.60 -25.62 -13.79
CA VAL A 367 12.64 -24.37 -14.56
C VAL A 367 11.83 -24.44 -15.86
N GLN A 368 11.84 -25.57 -16.57
CA GLN A 368 11.08 -25.70 -17.82
C GLN A 368 9.57 -25.63 -17.56
N ASN A 369 9.09 -26.35 -16.55
CA ASN A 369 7.68 -26.37 -16.17
C ASN A 369 7.22 -25.03 -15.55
N PHE A 370 8.10 -24.34 -14.80
CA PHE A 370 7.86 -22.98 -14.31
C PHE A 370 7.68 -21.98 -15.46
N ILE A 371 8.61 -21.97 -16.43
CA ILE A 371 8.50 -21.12 -17.64
C ILE A 371 7.23 -21.44 -18.43
N GLN A 372 6.87 -22.72 -18.59
CA GLN A 372 5.66 -23.13 -19.30
C GLN A 372 4.37 -22.67 -18.59
N LEU A 373 4.34 -22.68 -17.24
CA LEU A 373 3.21 -22.18 -16.46
C LEU A 373 3.12 -20.65 -16.51
N LEU A 374 4.24 -19.96 -16.41
CA LEU A 374 4.32 -18.50 -16.50
C LEU A 374 3.89 -18.00 -17.90
N HIS A 375 4.32 -18.67 -18.97
CA HIS A 375 3.88 -18.39 -20.34
C HIS A 375 2.37 -18.62 -20.50
N LYS A 376 1.81 -19.71 -19.97
CA LYS A 376 0.35 -19.93 -19.94
C LYS A 376 -0.41 -18.83 -19.20
N TYR A 377 0.14 -18.32 -18.10
CA TYR A 377 -0.46 -17.21 -17.34
C TYR A 377 -0.31 -15.86 -18.05
N ALA A 378 0.71 -15.67 -18.90
CA ALA A 378 0.72 -14.56 -19.85
C ALA A 378 -0.37 -14.76 -20.92
N GLU A 379 -0.50 -15.97 -21.48
CA GLU A 379 -1.45 -16.27 -22.55
C GLU A 379 -2.91 -15.99 -22.16
N THR A 380 -3.33 -16.28 -20.92
CA THR A 380 -4.69 -15.97 -20.45
C THR A 380 -4.97 -14.47 -20.32
N GLN A 381 -3.95 -13.64 -20.13
CA GLN A 381 -4.07 -12.20 -19.90
C GLN A 381 -4.26 -11.38 -21.19
N TYR A 382 -5.12 -11.86 -22.08
CA TYR A 382 -5.56 -11.17 -23.29
C TYR A 382 -7.08 -11.25 -23.50
N LYS A 383 -7.68 -10.17 -24.00
CA LYS A 383 -9.09 -10.07 -24.44
C LYS A 383 -9.11 -9.43 -25.82
N ASN A 384 -9.73 -10.10 -26.80
CA ASN A 384 -9.74 -9.68 -28.22
C ASN A 384 -8.35 -9.40 -28.83
N GLY A 385 -7.29 -10.04 -28.32
CA GLY A 385 -5.91 -9.84 -28.78
C GLY A 385 -5.21 -8.58 -28.25
N LYS A 386 -5.80 -7.87 -27.28
CA LYS A 386 -5.12 -6.85 -26.45
C LYS A 386 -4.85 -7.43 -25.05
N PRO A 387 -3.78 -7.02 -24.35
CA PRO A 387 -3.56 -7.34 -22.94
C PRO A 387 -4.77 -6.96 -22.06
N TYR A 388 -5.16 -7.85 -21.16
CA TYR A 388 -6.34 -7.70 -20.30
C TYR A 388 -6.25 -8.63 -19.07
N VAL A 389 -6.83 -8.23 -17.94
CA VAL A 389 -7.03 -9.13 -16.79
C VAL A 389 -8.39 -8.81 -16.16
N ALA A 390 -9.08 -9.87 -15.73
CA ALA A 390 -10.32 -9.82 -14.97
C ALA A 390 -10.29 -10.89 -13.87
N GLU A 391 -11.43 -11.24 -13.29
CA GLU A 391 -11.53 -12.08 -12.09
C GLU A 391 -11.16 -13.55 -12.35
N CYS A 392 -11.73 -14.20 -13.38
CA CYS A 392 -11.53 -15.63 -13.63
C CYS A 392 -11.60 -16.02 -15.13
N HIS A 393 -10.80 -17.01 -15.52
CA HIS A 393 -10.64 -17.47 -16.90
C HIS A 393 -11.02 -18.95 -17.03
N SER A 394 -11.61 -19.33 -18.17
CA SER A 394 -11.96 -20.73 -18.44
C SER A 394 -10.70 -21.58 -18.67
N PRO A 395 -10.55 -22.77 -18.05
CA PRO A 395 -9.38 -23.64 -18.26
C PRO A 395 -9.30 -24.25 -19.67
N HIS A 396 -10.44 -24.35 -20.37
CA HIS A 396 -10.58 -25.09 -21.63
C HIS A 396 -10.69 -24.19 -22.87
N ALA A 397 -10.96 -22.89 -22.71
CA ALA A 397 -11.11 -21.93 -23.80
C ALA A 397 -10.45 -20.58 -23.45
N LYS A 398 -9.95 -19.85 -24.47
CA LYS A 398 -9.38 -18.50 -24.31
C LYS A 398 -10.50 -17.47 -24.09
N LEU A 399 -11.05 -17.48 -22.87
CA LEU A 399 -12.29 -16.82 -22.48
C LEU A 399 -12.23 -16.43 -21.00
N TRP A 400 -12.33 -15.13 -20.75
CA TRP A 400 -12.68 -14.59 -19.43
C TRP A 400 -14.16 -14.89 -19.14
N VAL A 401 -14.44 -15.37 -17.92
CA VAL A 401 -15.77 -15.84 -17.48
C VAL A 401 -16.37 -14.87 -16.48
N CYS A 402 -15.58 -14.55 -15.46
CA CYS A 402 -15.89 -13.56 -14.44
C CYS A 402 -15.41 -12.20 -14.99
N ASP A 403 -16.22 -11.62 -15.88
CA ASP A 403 -15.83 -10.52 -16.78
C ASP A 403 -16.99 -9.53 -16.97
N GLY A 404 -17.38 -8.86 -15.87
CA GLY A 404 -18.39 -7.82 -15.86
C GLY A 404 -17.89 -6.54 -16.55
N PHE A 405 -18.66 -6.07 -17.53
CA PHE A 405 -18.41 -4.81 -18.22
C PHE A 405 -18.40 -3.61 -17.27
N ASN A 406 -17.33 -2.80 -17.33
CA ASN A 406 -17.12 -1.63 -16.46
C ASN A 406 -17.14 -2.04 -14.97
N HIS A 407 -16.48 -3.17 -14.65
CA HIS A 407 -16.43 -3.75 -13.31
C HIS A 407 -15.17 -4.58 -13.09
N SER A 408 -14.96 -5.60 -13.93
CA SER A 408 -13.84 -6.55 -13.83
C SER A 408 -12.63 -6.12 -14.67
N ASP A 409 -12.73 -5.02 -15.42
CA ASP A 409 -11.68 -4.50 -16.27
C ASP A 409 -10.42 -4.14 -15.45
N HIS A 410 -9.26 -4.72 -15.81
CA HIS A 410 -7.93 -4.51 -15.21
C HIS A 410 -7.70 -5.06 -13.79
N TYR A 411 -8.63 -5.87 -13.27
CA TYR A 411 -8.76 -6.35 -11.89
C TYR A 411 -7.44 -6.65 -11.15
N ALA A 412 -7.18 -5.92 -10.06
CA ALA A 412 -6.06 -6.15 -9.16
C ALA A 412 -6.42 -7.19 -8.10
N HIS A 413 -6.22 -8.48 -8.43
CA HIS A 413 -6.46 -9.59 -7.50
C HIS A 413 -5.47 -10.75 -7.70
N SER A 414 -4.20 -10.41 -7.96
CA SER A 414 -3.12 -11.38 -8.22
C SER A 414 -1.75 -10.68 -8.27
N THR A 415 -0.66 -11.45 -8.21
CA THR A 415 0.67 -11.01 -8.64
C THR A 415 0.94 -11.36 -10.11
N TYR A 416 1.85 -10.62 -10.73
CA TYR A 416 2.50 -10.97 -12.00
C TYR A 416 3.89 -10.33 -12.10
N THR A 417 4.00 -9.01 -11.88
CA THR A 417 5.31 -8.33 -11.96
C THR A 417 6.25 -8.82 -10.85
N ASP A 418 5.70 -9.23 -9.70
CA ASP A 418 6.46 -9.94 -8.67
C ASP A 418 6.94 -11.33 -9.12
N ASN A 419 6.11 -12.10 -9.85
CA ASN A 419 6.53 -13.37 -10.44
C ASN A 419 7.60 -13.18 -11.54
N ILE A 420 7.66 -12.02 -12.19
CA ILE A 420 8.78 -11.68 -13.09
C ILE A 420 10.05 -11.33 -12.31
N LEU A 421 9.97 -10.44 -11.31
CA LEU A 421 11.14 -9.89 -10.61
C LEU A 421 11.68 -10.84 -9.52
N GLY A 422 10.82 -11.31 -8.64
CA GLY A 422 11.15 -12.24 -7.56
C GLY A 422 11.36 -13.67 -8.05
N ASP A 423 10.46 -14.19 -8.90
CA ASP A 423 10.51 -15.60 -9.32
C ASP A 423 11.42 -15.85 -10.53
N LEU A 424 11.08 -15.30 -11.71
CA LEU A 424 11.80 -15.53 -12.98
C LEU A 424 13.22 -14.95 -13.00
N ILE A 425 13.35 -13.63 -12.86
CA ILE A 425 14.65 -12.94 -12.78
C ILE A 425 15.39 -13.38 -11.51
N GLY A 426 14.64 -13.70 -10.45
CA GLY A 426 15.15 -14.44 -9.32
C GLY A 426 15.70 -13.57 -8.19
N ILE A 427 15.26 -12.33 -8.05
CA ILE A 427 15.71 -11.45 -6.97
C ILE A 427 15.23 -12.02 -5.63
N THR A 428 16.15 -12.28 -4.71
CA THR A 428 15.84 -12.74 -3.33
C THR A 428 16.15 -11.60 -2.36
N PRO A 429 15.17 -10.80 -1.92
CA PRO A 429 15.42 -9.64 -1.06
C PRO A 429 15.98 -10.02 0.32
N GLN A 430 16.90 -9.19 0.83
CA GLN A 430 17.64 -9.39 2.08
C GLN A 430 17.43 -8.21 3.04
N SER A 431 17.62 -8.45 4.34
CA SER A 431 17.61 -7.42 5.38
C SER A 431 18.99 -6.77 5.59
N ASP A 432 20.03 -7.33 4.97
CA ASP A 432 21.40 -6.82 5.00
C ASP A 432 21.81 -6.21 3.65
N ASN A 433 23.06 -5.72 3.55
CA ASN A 433 23.55 -5.01 2.37
C ASN A 433 24.04 -5.96 1.27
N ILE A 434 23.34 -7.08 1.04
CA ILE A 434 23.60 -8.02 -0.05
C ILE A 434 22.40 -8.03 -1.00
N PHE A 435 22.67 -7.87 -2.29
CA PHE A 435 21.72 -8.16 -3.36
C PHE A 435 21.96 -9.60 -3.84
N VAL A 436 20.93 -10.44 -3.83
CA VAL A 436 20.97 -11.86 -4.20
C VAL A 436 20.04 -12.11 -5.39
N LEU A 437 20.53 -12.89 -6.36
CA LEU A 437 19.89 -13.17 -7.64
C LEU A 437 20.01 -14.67 -7.96
N ASN A 438 18.91 -15.35 -8.25
CA ASN A 438 18.85 -16.78 -8.57
C ASN A 438 17.85 -17.05 -9.72
N PRO A 439 18.25 -16.81 -10.99
CA PRO A 439 17.31 -16.78 -12.12
C PRO A 439 16.76 -18.16 -12.51
N LEU A 440 15.45 -18.22 -12.78
CA LEU A 440 14.75 -19.41 -13.28
C LEU A 440 14.55 -19.35 -14.80
N VAL A 441 15.65 -19.25 -15.56
CA VAL A 441 15.63 -19.11 -17.03
C VAL A 441 16.11 -20.37 -17.76
N LEU A 442 15.65 -20.59 -19.00
CA LEU A 442 16.03 -21.76 -19.79
C LEU A 442 17.49 -21.67 -20.29
N PRO A 443 18.22 -22.80 -20.42
CA PRO A 443 19.54 -22.83 -21.07
C PRO A 443 19.55 -22.41 -22.55
N SER A 444 18.38 -22.26 -23.16
CA SER A 444 18.18 -21.76 -24.53
C SER A 444 17.99 -20.25 -24.62
N TRP A 445 17.88 -19.53 -23.49
CA TRP A 445 17.76 -18.07 -23.52
C TRP A 445 19.09 -17.43 -23.92
N GLU A 446 19.01 -16.44 -24.80
CA GLU A 446 20.17 -15.71 -25.34
C GLU A 446 20.57 -14.54 -24.42
N TYR A 447 19.58 -13.90 -23.81
CA TYR A 447 19.72 -12.74 -22.95
C TYR A 447 18.59 -12.68 -21.91
N PHE A 448 18.77 -11.87 -20.87
CA PHE A 448 17.68 -11.23 -20.11
C PHE A 448 18.20 -9.95 -19.44
N ILE A 449 17.30 -9.05 -19.03
CA ILE A 449 17.63 -7.91 -18.16
C ILE A 449 16.46 -7.54 -17.26
N ALA A 450 16.78 -7.11 -16.05
CA ALA A 450 15.94 -6.26 -15.21
C ALA A 450 16.78 -5.03 -14.81
N GLU A 451 16.38 -3.86 -15.29
CA GLU A 451 17.11 -2.60 -15.26
C GLU A 451 16.48 -1.57 -14.31
N ASN A 452 17.33 -0.87 -13.56
CA ASN A 452 16.98 0.18 -12.60
C ASN A 452 15.95 -0.28 -11.56
N ILE A 453 16.09 -1.52 -11.07
CA ILE A 453 15.32 -2.06 -9.93
C ILE A 453 15.61 -1.16 -8.71
N PRO A 454 14.59 -0.60 -8.04
CA PRO A 454 14.79 0.11 -6.79
C PRO A 454 15.04 -0.92 -5.67
N TYR A 455 16.23 -0.90 -5.08
CA TYR A 455 16.60 -1.80 -3.99
C TYR A 455 17.45 -1.07 -2.96
N HIS A 456 16.95 -0.98 -1.72
CA HIS A 456 17.60 -0.27 -0.60
C HIS A 456 17.92 1.21 -0.94
N GLY A 457 17.11 1.85 -1.78
CA GLY A 457 17.33 3.21 -2.28
C GLY A 457 18.39 3.34 -3.38
N HIS A 458 18.94 2.23 -3.88
CA HIS A 458 19.88 2.17 -5.01
C HIS A 458 19.19 1.68 -6.28
N ASN A 459 19.74 2.03 -7.43
CA ASN A 459 19.33 1.49 -8.73
C ASN A 459 20.18 0.26 -9.05
N ILE A 460 19.58 -0.93 -9.05
CA ILE A 460 20.25 -2.18 -9.42
C ILE A 460 19.85 -2.57 -10.84
N THR A 461 20.83 -2.98 -11.65
CA THR A 461 20.56 -3.60 -12.96
C THR A 461 21.23 -4.95 -13.02
N ALA A 462 20.45 -5.99 -13.26
CA ALA A 462 20.89 -7.36 -13.41
C ALA A 462 20.60 -7.84 -14.83
N LEU A 463 21.62 -8.29 -15.56
CA LEU A 463 21.47 -8.78 -16.93
C LEU A 463 22.25 -10.07 -17.19
N TYR A 464 21.87 -10.73 -18.27
CA TYR A 464 22.57 -11.85 -18.89
C TYR A 464 22.65 -11.62 -20.40
N ASP A 465 23.80 -11.92 -20.99
CA ASP A 465 24.05 -11.90 -22.43
C ASP A 465 24.97 -13.07 -22.79
N ARG A 466 24.54 -14.02 -23.62
CA ARG A 466 25.29 -15.26 -23.86
C ARG A 466 26.59 -15.03 -24.64
N ASP A 467 26.62 -14.08 -25.57
CA ASP A 467 27.81 -13.78 -26.38
C ASP A 467 28.35 -12.34 -26.22
N GLY A 468 27.59 -11.48 -25.53
CA GLY A 468 27.96 -10.09 -25.21
C GLY A 468 27.57 -9.09 -26.30
N SER A 469 26.82 -9.50 -27.32
CA SER A 469 26.46 -8.65 -28.46
C SER A 469 25.13 -7.89 -28.31
N HIS A 470 24.26 -8.28 -27.36
CA HIS A 470 22.94 -7.68 -27.18
C HIS A 470 23.00 -6.40 -26.33
N TYR A 471 23.71 -6.42 -25.20
CA TYR A 471 23.93 -5.22 -24.36
C TYR A 471 25.33 -4.62 -24.48
N GLY A 472 26.28 -5.30 -25.14
CA GLY A 472 27.62 -4.77 -25.43
C GLY A 472 28.58 -4.68 -24.24
N VAL A 473 28.24 -5.26 -23.08
CA VAL A 473 29.06 -5.22 -21.85
C VAL A 473 29.97 -6.43 -21.66
N GLY A 474 29.85 -7.45 -22.51
CA GLY A 474 30.55 -8.73 -22.41
C GLY A 474 29.60 -9.91 -22.23
N SER A 475 30.13 -11.12 -22.37
CA SER A 475 29.37 -12.37 -22.25
C SER A 475 29.31 -12.87 -20.80
N GLY A 476 28.11 -13.15 -20.31
CA GLY A 476 27.87 -13.67 -18.96
C GLY A 476 26.68 -12.99 -18.29
N MET A 477 26.53 -13.23 -16.98
CA MET A 477 25.70 -12.40 -16.11
C MET A 477 26.50 -11.22 -15.59
N HIS A 478 25.85 -10.05 -15.49
CA HIS A 478 26.43 -8.81 -14.98
C HIS A 478 25.47 -8.13 -14.01
N ILE A 479 26.00 -7.53 -12.94
CA ILE A 479 25.25 -6.72 -11.99
C ILE A 479 25.89 -5.34 -11.86
N PHE A 480 25.07 -4.30 -12.02
CA PHE A 480 25.41 -2.89 -11.85
C PHE A 480 24.68 -2.34 -10.62
N VAL A 481 25.34 -1.45 -9.88
CA VAL A 481 24.80 -0.78 -8.70
C VAL A 481 25.04 0.72 -8.87
N ASN A 482 23.97 1.49 -9.01
CA ASN A 482 23.99 2.91 -9.35
C ASN A 482 24.89 3.19 -10.57
N GLY A 483 24.58 2.57 -11.72
CA GLY A 483 25.37 2.66 -12.94
C GLY A 483 26.73 1.92 -12.93
N GLN A 484 27.29 1.62 -11.75
CA GLN A 484 28.64 1.08 -11.62
C GLN A 484 28.65 -0.46 -11.70
N HIS A 485 29.40 -1.01 -12.65
CA HIS A 485 29.55 -2.46 -12.82
C HIS A 485 30.25 -3.08 -11.59
N THR A 486 29.51 -3.90 -10.84
CA THR A 486 29.88 -4.33 -9.48
C THR A 486 30.15 -5.84 -9.39
N GLY A 487 29.54 -6.66 -10.26
CA GLY A 487 29.79 -8.11 -10.31
C GLY A 487 29.55 -8.68 -11.70
N GLN A 488 30.25 -9.78 -12.01
CA GLN A 488 30.08 -10.54 -13.26
C GLN A 488 30.32 -12.04 -13.04
N GLN A 489 29.68 -12.91 -13.83
CA GLN A 489 30.02 -14.33 -13.90
C GLN A 489 29.73 -14.92 -15.29
N SER A 490 30.48 -15.97 -15.68
CA SER A 490 30.50 -16.50 -17.06
C SER A 490 29.30 -17.36 -17.47
N HIS A 491 28.33 -17.58 -16.59
CA HIS A 491 27.22 -18.51 -16.78
C HIS A 491 25.98 -18.05 -16.01
N VAL A 492 24.82 -18.55 -16.40
CA VAL A 492 23.57 -18.35 -15.63
C VAL A 492 23.62 -19.18 -14.34
N GLY A 493 23.22 -18.58 -13.23
CA GLY A 493 23.08 -19.25 -11.94
C GLY A 493 22.95 -18.26 -10.78
N PRO A 494 22.94 -18.75 -9.53
CA PRO A 494 22.98 -17.92 -8.34
C PRO A 494 24.15 -16.91 -8.38
N MET A 495 23.89 -15.67 -7.97
CA MET A 495 24.84 -14.57 -7.95
C MET A 495 24.53 -13.63 -6.78
N GLN A 496 25.55 -13.04 -6.18
CA GLN A 496 25.38 -12.03 -5.12
C GLN A 496 26.43 -10.92 -5.22
N VAL A 497 26.06 -9.71 -4.81
CA VAL A 497 26.97 -8.57 -4.64
C VAL A 497 26.67 -7.83 -3.34
N THR A 498 27.72 -7.27 -2.71
CA THR A 498 27.55 -6.31 -1.63
C THR A 498 27.16 -4.95 -2.22
N ILE A 499 26.09 -4.36 -1.71
CA ILE A 499 25.61 -3.02 -2.07
C ILE A 499 26.00 -1.99 -0.98
N PRO A 500 25.91 -0.67 -1.25
CA PRO A 500 25.99 0.33 -0.20
C PRO A 500 24.81 0.21 0.79
N ARG A 501 24.92 0.88 1.94
CA ARG A 501 23.83 0.90 2.94
C ARG A 501 22.55 1.53 2.38
N PRO A 502 21.36 1.17 2.91
CA PRO A 502 20.10 1.80 2.54
C PRO A 502 20.15 3.33 2.52
N VAL A 503 19.72 3.90 1.39
CA VAL A 503 19.49 5.34 1.24
C VAL A 503 18.01 5.60 1.44
N LYS A 504 17.67 6.39 2.47
CA LYS A 504 16.28 6.81 2.67
C LYS A 504 15.83 7.69 1.52
N TYR A 505 14.65 7.42 1.00
CA TYR A 505 14.02 8.27 0.00
C TYR A 505 13.78 9.66 0.61
N PRO A 506 14.20 10.77 -0.03
CA PRO A 506 13.90 12.11 0.46
C PRO A 506 12.38 12.34 0.46
N ASN A 507 11.91 13.24 1.33
CA ASN A 507 10.50 13.60 1.54
C ASN A 507 9.67 12.62 2.40
N PHE A 508 10.33 11.75 3.20
CA PHE A 508 9.70 10.87 4.20
C PHE A 508 9.84 11.37 5.65
N ASP A 509 10.11 12.66 5.83
CA ASP A 509 9.94 13.37 7.10
C ASP A 509 8.80 14.40 6.99
N ASP A 510 8.20 14.72 8.13
CA ASP A 510 7.08 15.68 8.24
C ASP A 510 7.46 17.09 7.79
N THR A 511 8.74 17.46 7.86
CA THR A 511 9.20 18.81 7.48
C THR A 511 9.10 19.11 5.99
N ASN A 512 8.93 18.08 5.14
CA ASN A 512 8.81 18.22 3.68
C ASN A 512 7.65 17.40 3.07
N ARG A 513 6.74 16.85 3.89
CA ARG A 513 5.62 16.04 3.38
C ARG A 513 4.64 16.91 2.59
N MET A 514 4.26 16.46 1.39
CA MET A 514 3.29 17.11 0.50
C MET A 514 2.05 16.22 0.37
N GLU A 515 0.85 16.79 0.44
CA GLU A 515 -0.43 16.09 0.36
C GLU A 515 -1.37 16.75 -0.67
N ASN A 516 -2.25 15.95 -1.29
CA ASN A 516 -3.24 16.42 -2.25
C ASN A 516 -4.49 16.92 -1.50
N TYR A 517 -4.60 18.24 -1.38
CA TYR A 517 -5.72 18.93 -0.72
C TYR A 517 -7.01 19.02 -1.58
N ALA A 518 -7.02 18.49 -2.80
CA ALA A 518 -8.22 18.40 -3.63
C ALA A 518 -9.04 17.13 -3.40
N ALA A 519 -8.44 16.07 -2.83
CA ALA A 519 -9.04 14.76 -2.77
C ALA A 519 -10.32 14.70 -1.91
N ASN A 520 -11.34 14.02 -2.44
CA ASN A 520 -12.63 13.74 -1.81
C ASN A 520 -13.17 12.39 -2.32
N VAL A 521 -12.75 11.31 -1.68
CA VAL A 521 -13.15 9.92 -2.00
C VAL A 521 -14.63 9.58 -1.74
N ASP A 522 -15.33 10.40 -0.96
CA ASP A 522 -16.71 10.14 -0.52
C ASP A 522 -17.75 10.72 -1.49
N GLY A 523 -17.38 11.66 -2.36
CA GLY A 523 -18.26 12.26 -3.37
C GLY A 523 -19.32 13.22 -2.81
N PHE A 524 -19.09 13.77 -1.61
CA PHE A 524 -19.90 14.82 -0.99
C PHE A 524 -19.07 15.60 0.04
N GLY A 525 -19.63 16.67 0.63
CA GLY A 525 -18.93 17.44 1.66
C GLY A 525 -17.84 18.34 1.08
N TYR A 526 -16.67 18.44 1.75
CA TYR A 526 -15.56 19.30 1.34
C TYR A 526 -14.22 18.54 1.27
N PRO A 527 -13.35 18.81 0.28
CA PRO A 527 -13.48 19.84 -0.75
C PRO A 527 -14.66 19.58 -1.71
N MET A 528 -15.40 20.65 -2.00
CA MET A 528 -16.65 20.60 -2.78
C MET A 528 -16.38 21.07 -4.19
N VAL A 529 -16.90 20.35 -5.18
CA VAL A 529 -16.66 20.63 -6.61
C VAL A 529 -17.95 21.00 -7.34
N ASP A 530 -17.83 21.91 -8.31
CA ASP A 530 -18.92 22.41 -9.15
C ASP A 530 -18.38 22.86 -10.52
N ALA A 531 -19.21 22.85 -11.57
CA ALA A 531 -18.82 23.20 -12.93
C ALA A 531 -19.93 23.94 -13.71
N SER A 532 -19.56 24.83 -14.63
CA SER A 532 -20.53 25.57 -15.47
C SER A 532 -21.39 24.67 -16.37
N PHE A 533 -20.85 23.50 -16.72
CA PHE A 533 -21.51 22.45 -17.46
C PHE A 533 -20.90 21.10 -17.06
N THR A 534 -21.70 20.04 -17.05
CA THR A 534 -21.23 18.65 -16.89
C THR A 534 -22.09 17.78 -17.80
N SER A 535 -21.46 16.89 -18.58
CA SER A 535 -22.19 15.98 -19.46
C SER A 535 -23.05 14.99 -18.66
N ILE A 536 -24.20 14.58 -19.21
CA ILE A 536 -25.10 13.59 -18.60
C ILE A 536 -24.47 12.18 -18.45
N HIS A 537 -23.29 11.98 -19.05
CA HIS A 537 -22.50 10.75 -19.01
C HIS A 537 -21.30 10.84 -18.06
N ALA A 538 -21.20 11.91 -17.26
CA ALA A 538 -20.03 12.24 -16.44
C ALA A 538 -20.42 12.74 -15.03
N SER A 539 -19.45 12.86 -14.13
CA SER A 539 -19.64 13.41 -12.77
C SER A 539 -18.49 14.34 -12.41
N VAL A 540 -18.80 15.47 -11.75
CA VAL A 540 -17.78 16.39 -11.20
C VAL A 540 -16.90 15.72 -10.13
N TRP A 541 -17.45 14.76 -9.38
CA TRP A 541 -16.75 14.09 -8.29
C TRP A 541 -15.61 13.17 -8.77
N HIS A 542 -15.69 12.65 -10.00
CA HIS A 542 -14.62 11.84 -10.59
C HIS A 542 -13.30 12.61 -10.78
N VAL A 543 -13.30 13.94 -10.66
CA VAL A 543 -12.08 14.77 -10.78
C VAL A 543 -11.31 14.86 -9.45
N VAL A 544 -11.86 14.33 -8.36
CA VAL A 544 -11.27 14.43 -7.01
C VAL A 544 -11.38 13.13 -6.22
N ASP A 545 -11.86 12.04 -6.82
CA ASP A 545 -12.05 10.77 -6.11
C ASP A 545 -10.76 9.92 -6.06
N GLY A 546 -9.66 10.40 -6.64
CA GLY A 546 -8.34 9.80 -6.59
C GLY A 546 -8.10 8.70 -7.62
N ARG A 547 -8.95 8.54 -8.65
CA ARG A 547 -8.89 7.44 -9.64
C ARG A 547 -8.55 7.96 -11.05
N ILE A 548 -7.32 7.71 -11.48
CA ILE A 548 -6.76 8.17 -12.76
C ILE A 548 -6.96 7.09 -13.84
N PHE A 549 -8.05 7.15 -14.60
CA PHE A 549 -8.37 6.28 -15.73
C PHE A 549 -8.46 7.07 -17.06
N TYR A 550 -7.74 6.62 -18.08
CA TYR A 550 -7.82 7.22 -19.43
C TYR A 550 -8.58 6.35 -20.44
N ASP A 551 -8.93 5.13 -20.05
CA ASP A 551 -9.63 4.18 -20.89
C ASP A 551 -11.06 4.64 -21.17
N HIS A 552 -11.59 4.35 -22.35
CA HIS A 552 -13.01 4.59 -22.61
C HIS A 552 -13.90 3.69 -21.72
N ILE A 553 -13.46 2.47 -21.42
CA ILE A 553 -13.97 1.61 -20.34
C ILE A 553 -12.75 1.04 -19.60
N PRO A 554 -12.65 1.14 -18.25
CA PRO A 554 -13.67 1.64 -17.31
C PRO A 554 -13.86 3.17 -17.30
N THR A 555 -15.02 3.63 -16.82
CA THR A 555 -15.42 5.05 -16.85
C THR A 555 -15.18 5.79 -15.52
N ASN A 556 -14.09 6.55 -15.39
CA ASN A 556 -13.95 7.54 -14.31
C ASN A 556 -13.49 8.89 -14.88
N ARG A 557 -14.40 9.88 -14.94
CA ARG A 557 -14.13 11.21 -15.51
C ARG A 557 -15.26 12.23 -15.37
N TRP A 558 -14.89 13.51 -15.43
CA TRP A 558 -15.75 14.63 -15.79
C TRP A 558 -15.50 15.03 -17.25
N THR A 559 -16.53 15.46 -17.97
CA THR A 559 -16.38 16.10 -19.29
C THR A 559 -17.43 17.20 -19.48
N ASN A 560 -17.12 18.19 -20.32
CA ASN A 560 -18.12 19.15 -20.82
C ASN A 560 -18.73 18.75 -22.18
N PHE A 561 -18.76 17.45 -22.51
CA PHE A 561 -19.37 16.92 -23.73
C PHE A 561 -20.86 17.31 -23.84
N ASP A 562 -21.29 17.78 -25.03
CA ASP A 562 -22.54 18.49 -25.33
C ASP A 562 -22.68 19.93 -24.77
N SER A 563 -21.61 20.53 -24.24
CA SER A 563 -21.66 21.95 -23.81
C SER A 563 -21.90 22.90 -24.99
N PRO A 564 -22.88 23.83 -24.90
CA PRO A 564 -23.08 24.88 -25.90
C PRO A 564 -22.06 26.02 -25.78
N ASN A 565 -21.16 25.98 -24.79
CA ASN A 565 -20.24 27.06 -24.48
C ASN A 565 -18.90 26.90 -25.26
N PRO A 566 -18.23 28.01 -25.64
CA PRO A 566 -16.83 27.98 -26.09
C PRO A 566 -15.86 27.84 -24.91
N THR A 567 -16.29 28.25 -23.72
CA THR A 567 -15.50 28.32 -22.48
C THR A 567 -16.35 27.82 -21.33
N ASP A 568 -15.82 26.88 -20.55
CA ASP A 568 -16.43 26.34 -19.34
C ASP A 568 -15.44 26.39 -18.16
N TRP A 569 -15.93 26.23 -16.94
CA TRP A 569 -15.09 26.13 -15.75
C TRP A 569 -15.45 24.92 -14.89
N PHE A 570 -14.42 24.38 -14.23
CA PHE A 570 -14.51 23.45 -13.09
C PHE A 570 -13.94 24.16 -11.87
N SER A 571 -14.57 24.03 -10.71
CA SER A 571 -14.20 24.76 -9.48
C SER A 571 -14.14 23.86 -8.26
N LEU A 572 -13.32 24.27 -7.30
CA LEU A 572 -13.11 23.57 -6.03
C LEU A 572 -13.14 24.57 -4.87
N ASP A 573 -13.95 24.27 -3.86
CA ASP A 573 -14.05 24.99 -2.59
C ASP A 573 -13.50 24.10 -1.47
N PHE A 574 -12.40 24.52 -0.82
CA PHE A 574 -11.86 23.79 0.32
C PHE A 574 -12.81 23.79 1.53
N GLY A 575 -13.75 24.75 1.59
CA GLY A 575 -14.84 24.78 2.55
C GLY A 575 -14.87 26.02 3.47
N PRO A 576 -15.91 26.17 4.30
CA PRO A 576 -16.10 27.30 5.21
C PRO A 576 -14.84 27.56 6.04
N GLY A 577 -14.37 28.80 6.13
CA GLY A 577 -13.09 29.19 6.76
C GLY A 577 -11.82 28.74 6.02
N ARG A 578 -11.74 27.46 5.62
CA ARG A 578 -10.55 26.73 5.13
C ARG A 578 -9.84 27.43 3.96
N LYS A 579 -8.79 28.19 4.26
CA LYS A 579 -7.87 28.76 3.27
C LYS A 579 -6.59 27.92 3.16
N ARG A 580 -6.23 27.53 1.96
CA ARG A 580 -4.99 26.81 1.63
C ARG A 580 -4.01 27.74 0.93
N THR A 581 -2.73 27.60 1.24
CA THR A 581 -1.63 28.22 0.48
C THR A 581 -1.12 27.21 -0.53
N ILE A 582 -1.31 27.52 -1.82
CA ILE A 582 -1.10 26.59 -2.94
C ILE A 582 -0.27 27.25 -4.04
N SER A 583 0.51 26.46 -4.76
CA SER A 583 1.40 26.93 -5.84
C SER A 583 1.54 25.98 -7.02
N GLN A 584 0.97 24.77 -6.94
CA GLN A 584 0.98 23.78 -8.00
C GLN A 584 -0.38 23.09 -8.05
N ILE A 585 -0.85 22.82 -9.27
CA ILE A 585 -1.96 21.92 -9.58
C ILE A 585 -1.45 20.88 -10.57
N LYS A 586 -1.84 19.62 -10.41
CA LYS A 586 -1.71 18.61 -11.47
C LYS A 586 -3.09 18.34 -12.06
N LEU A 587 -3.14 18.16 -13.38
CA LEU A 587 -4.37 17.99 -14.13
C LEU A 587 -4.22 16.79 -15.08
N TYR A 588 -4.99 15.74 -14.84
CA TYR A 588 -4.90 14.49 -15.59
C TYR A 588 -5.97 14.51 -16.69
N VAL A 589 -5.55 14.76 -17.94
CA VAL A 589 -6.46 15.15 -19.03
C VAL A 589 -6.90 13.93 -19.83
N TYR A 590 -8.22 13.74 -19.93
CA TYR A 590 -8.85 12.66 -20.68
C TYR A 590 -9.11 13.06 -22.13
N SER A 591 -8.73 12.20 -23.08
CA SER A 591 -8.97 12.34 -24.51
C SER A 591 -9.35 10.99 -25.13
N ASP A 592 -10.60 10.82 -25.53
CA ASP A 592 -11.05 9.69 -26.37
C ASP A 592 -10.92 9.98 -27.87
N VAL A 593 -10.64 11.23 -28.26
CA VAL A 593 -10.08 11.55 -29.58
C VAL A 593 -8.72 10.87 -29.77
N ALA A 594 -7.89 10.77 -28.73
CA ALA A 594 -6.59 10.10 -28.81
C ALA A 594 -6.66 8.57 -28.99
N THR A 595 -7.83 7.96 -28.79
CA THR A 595 -8.05 6.51 -28.92
C THR A 595 -9.02 6.14 -30.05
N ASP A 596 -9.47 7.12 -30.85
CA ASP A 596 -10.53 7.00 -31.87
C ASP A 596 -11.91 6.57 -31.30
N GLU A 597 -12.20 6.90 -30.03
CA GLU A 597 -13.39 6.45 -29.28
C GLU A 597 -14.44 7.56 -28.97
N GLY A 598 -14.12 8.85 -29.19
CA GLY A 598 -15.07 9.94 -28.94
C GLY A 598 -14.68 11.33 -29.46
N GLU A 599 -15.28 12.39 -28.90
CA GLU A 599 -15.06 13.81 -29.24
C GLU A 599 -14.48 14.62 -28.05
N VAL A 600 -13.99 13.96 -27.00
CA VAL A 600 -13.38 14.59 -25.83
C VAL A 600 -11.87 14.60 -26.00
N ASP A 601 -11.24 15.75 -25.72
CA ASP A 601 -9.86 16.02 -26.05
C ASP A 601 -9.25 17.13 -25.18
N CYS A 602 -8.00 17.50 -25.48
CA CYS A 602 -7.29 18.59 -24.84
C CYS A 602 -7.90 19.98 -25.07
N TYR A 603 -7.81 20.84 -24.05
CA TYR A 603 -8.20 22.25 -24.12
C TYR A 603 -7.22 23.08 -24.99
N ILE A 604 -7.74 24.12 -25.65
CA ILE A 604 -6.91 25.11 -26.38
C ILE A 604 -6.18 26.04 -25.40
N SER A 605 -6.85 26.42 -24.30
CA SER A 605 -6.24 27.24 -23.25
C SER A 605 -6.89 26.99 -21.89
N LEU A 606 -6.08 27.08 -20.84
CA LEU A 606 -6.48 26.96 -19.45
C LEU A 606 -6.00 28.18 -18.66
N VAL A 607 -6.91 28.85 -17.96
CA VAL A 607 -6.62 29.90 -16.97
C VAL A 607 -6.99 29.38 -15.58
N ILE A 608 -6.06 29.47 -14.64
CA ILE A 608 -6.34 29.20 -13.22
C ILE A 608 -6.72 30.51 -12.54
N GLU A 609 -7.91 30.54 -11.95
CA GLU A 609 -8.41 31.66 -11.15
C GLU A 609 -8.61 31.24 -9.70
N ILE A 610 -8.45 32.18 -8.77
CA ILE A 610 -8.80 32.04 -7.37
C ILE A 610 -9.85 33.06 -6.97
N PHE A 611 -10.63 32.76 -5.93
CA PHE A 611 -11.52 33.74 -5.32
C PHE A 611 -10.74 34.58 -4.29
N ASP A 612 -10.76 35.91 -4.41
CA ASP A 612 -10.06 36.82 -3.48
C ASP A 612 -10.90 37.19 -2.24
N GLY A 613 -12.16 36.74 -2.20
CA GLY A 613 -13.17 37.13 -1.22
C GLY A 613 -14.28 38.02 -1.79
N LYS A 614 -14.13 38.50 -3.03
CA LYS A 614 -15.10 39.33 -3.75
C LYS A 614 -15.23 38.94 -5.23
N ASP A 615 -14.10 38.83 -5.93
CA ASP A 615 -14.02 38.57 -7.37
C ASP A 615 -13.18 37.31 -7.64
N TRP A 616 -13.31 36.75 -8.84
CA TRP A 616 -12.38 35.74 -9.36
C TRP A 616 -11.20 36.43 -10.05
N VAL A 617 -9.96 36.03 -9.72
CA VAL A 617 -8.73 36.65 -10.21
C VAL A 617 -7.70 35.61 -10.65
N GLN A 618 -7.03 35.85 -11.78
CA GLN A 618 -6.04 34.94 -12.35
C GLN A 618 -4.76 34.84 -11.50
N VAL A 619 -4.25 33.62 -11.29
CA VAL A 619 -2.98 33.37 -10.59
C VAL A 619 -1.78 33.95 -11.36
N GLN A 620 -0.80 34.47 -10.63
CA GLN A 620 0.35 35.15 -11.24
C GLN A 620 1.46 34.16 -11.61
N ASN A 621 2.11 34.38 -12.76
CA ASN A 621 3.18 33.52 -13.29
C ASN A 621 2.76 32.04 -13.47
N GLN A 622 1.56 31.79 -14.00
CA GLN A 622 1.11 30.44 -14.39
C GLN A 622 2.03 29.87 -15.49
N ILE A 623 2.60 28.68 -15.26
CA ILE A 623 3.45 27.92 -16.20
C ILE A 623 2.96 26.48 -16.19
N SER A 624 2.73 25.87 -17.36
CA SER A 624 2.46 24.42 -17.44
C SER A 624 3.63 23.65 -18.01
N THR A 625 3.82 22.43 -17.50
CA THR A 625 4.71 21.40 -18.00
C THR A 625 3.87 20.15 -18.26
N PRO A 626 3.72 19.68 -19.52
CA PRO A 626 4.20 20.32 -20.74
C PRO A 626 3.52 21.69 -21.03
N PRO A 627 4.14 22.58 -21.85
CA PRO A 627 3.60 23.93 -22.13
C PRO A 627 2.31 23.97 -22.97
N LEU A 628 1.88 22.83 -23.50
CA LEU A 628 0.61 22.61 -24.15
C LEU A 628 -0.13 21.50 -23.38
N CYS A 629 -1.44 21.43 -23.55
CA CYS A 629 -2.21 20.30 -23.05
C CYS A 629 -1.70 18.98 -23.65
N ALA A 630 -1.64 17.90 -22.87
CA ALA A 630 -1.22 16.58 -23.31
C ALA A 630 -2.34 15.52 -23.15
N ASN A 631 -2.62 14.79 -24.22
CA ASN A 631 -3.72 13.83 -24.29
C ASN A 631 -3.38 12.56 -23.50
N ASN A 632 -4.25 12.18 -22.55
CA ASN A 632 -4.06 11.01 -21.68
C ASN A 632 -2.72 11.03 -20.94
N ASP A 633 -2.36 12.22 -20.45
CA ASP A 633 -1.15 12.52 -19.71
C ASP A 633 -1.44 13.62 -18.66
N VAL A 634 -0.46 13.94 -17.82
CA VAL A 634 -0.58 14.93 -16.75
C VAL A 634 0.02 16.28 -17.13
N ASN A 635 -0.79 17.34 -17.07
CA ASN A 635 -0.32 18.72 -17.08
C ASN A 635 -0.05 19.17 -15.65
N ILE A 636 1.22 19.33 -15.29
CA ILE A 636 1.65 20.01 -14.06
C ILE A 636 1.59 21.51 -14.32
N ILE A 637 1.01 22.28 -13.41
CA ILE A 637 0.80 23.72 -13.57
C ILE A 637 1.25 24.45 -12.30
N ASP A 638 2.41 25.09 -12.39
CA ASP A 638 3.00 25.89 -11.32
C ASP A 638 2.58 27.36 -11.44
N PHE A 639 2.48 28.04 -10.30
CA PHE A 639 2.17 29.47 -10.22
C PHE A 639 2.75 30.10 -8.94
N THR A 640 2.74 31.43 -8.87
CA THR A 640 3.16 32.17 -7.66
C THR A 640 2.28 31.73 -6.48
N PRO A 641 2.84 31.35 -5.32
CA PRO A 641 2.04 30.88 -4.18
C PRO A 641 0.94 31.87 -3.77
N VAL A 642 -0.29 31.36 -3.65
CA VAL A 642 -1.48 32.13 -3.25
C VAL A 642 -2.23 31.44 -2.13
N THR A 643 -2.82 32.22 -1.22
CA THR A 643 -3.67 31.72 -0.13
C THR A 643 -5.14 31.98 -0.46
N THR A 644 -5.92 30.93 -0.72
CA THR A 644 -7.36 31.04 -1.04
C THR A 644 -8.20 29.91 -0.43
N ARG A 645 -9.51 30.11 -0.36
CA ARG A 645 -10.52 29.08 -0.06
C ARG A 645 -11.03 28.39 -1.32
N MET A 646 -11.10 29.10 -2.46
CA MET A 646 -11.71 28.59 -3.68
C MET A 646 -10.83 28.87 -4.90
N LEU A 647 -10.73 27.88 -5.78
CA LEU A 647 -10.05 27.97 -7.07
C LEU A 647 -11.00 27.49 -8.18
N ARG A 648 -10.72 27.89 -9.42
CA ARG A 648 -11.34 27.30 -10.60
C ARG A 648 -10.40 27.26 -11.79
N LEU A 649 -10.57 26.21 -12.58
CA LEU A 649 -9.94 25.98 -13.87
C LEU A 649 -10.91 26.46 -14.95
N VAL A 650 -10.49 27.40 -15.80
CA VAL A 650 -11.30 27.95 -16.90
C VAL A 650 -10.72 27.48 -18.22
N PHE A 651 -11.46 26.61 -18.93
CA PHE A 651 -11.03 25.95 -20.15
C PHE A 651 -11.69 26.57 -21.38
N THR A 652 -10.95 26.69 -22.50
CA THR A 652 -11.53 26.95 -23.82
C THR A 652 -11.37 25.72 -24.70
N ARG A 653 -12.47 25.26 -25.31
CA ARG A 653 -12.51 24.04 -26.14
C ARG A 653 -12.16 24.31 -27.60
N ASP A 654 -11.93 23.25 -28.40
CA ASP A 654 -11.72 23.39 -29.84
C ASP A 654 -13.04 23.41 -30.62
N GLU A 655 -13.64 24.59 -30.76
CA GLU A 655 -14.84 24.79 -31.59
C GLU A 655 -14.60 24.52 -33.09
N ALA A 656 -13.36 24.57 -33.58
CA ALA A 656 -13.06 24.38 -35.00
C ALA A 656 -13.00 22.89 -35.39
N ARG A 657 -12.69 22.02 -34.44
CA ARG A 657 -12.82 20.55 -34.55
C ARG A 657 -14.10 20.00 -33.89
N ASN A 658 -14.81 20.83 -33.13
CA ASN A 658 -15.89 20.45 -32.20
C ASN A 658 -15.45 19.48 -31.09
N HIS A 659 -14.21 19.58 -30.61
CA HIS A 659 -13.80 18.78 -29.45
C HIS A 659 -14.33 19.42 -28.15
N PHE A 660 -14.50 18.59 -27.13
CA PHE A 660 -14.85 18.94 -25.75
C PHE A 660 -13.67 18.65 -24.81
N VAL A 661 -13.75 19.06 -23.56
CA VAL A 661 -12.68 18.90 -22.54
C VAL A 661 -13.08 17.83 -21.53
N GLY A 662 -12.14 16.96 -21.17
CA GLY A 662 -12.32 15.89 -20.18
C GLY A 662 -11.18 15.79 -19.18
N LEU A 663 -11.49 15.38 -17.96
CA LEU A 663 -10.55 15.20 -16.85
C LEU A 663 -10.84 13.89 -16.12
N THR A 664 -9.79 13.16 -15.72
CA THR A 664 -9.90 12.02 -14.81
C THR A 664 -9.48 12.32 -13.37
N GLU A 665 -8.70 13.37 -13.10
CA GLU A 665 -8.31 13.80 -11.74
C GLU A 665 -7.72 15.21 -11.77
N MET A 666 -7.83 15.95 -10.66
CA MET A 666 -7.15 17.21 -10.39
C MET A 666 -6.56 17.17 -8.96
N GLU A 667 -5.24 17.24 -8.86
CA GLU A 667 -4.55 17.25 -7.57
C GLU A 667 -4.03 18.64 -7.20
N VAL A 668 -4.18 19.03 -5.94
CA VAL A 668 -3.63 20.28 -5.37
C VAL A 668 -2.59 19.92 -4.30
N TRP A 669 -1.33 19.76 -4.71
CA TRP A 669 -0.25 19.38 -3.80
C TRP A 669 0.27 20.58 -3.00
N ALA A 670 0.25 20.47 -1.67
CA ALA A 670 0.79 21.47 -0.75
C ALA A 670 1.38 20.84 0.53
N PRO A 671 2.22 21.56 1.29
CA PRO A 671 2.86 21.01 2.50
C PRO A 671 1.86 20.55 3.56
N TRP A 672 2.21 19.52 4.32
CA TRP A 672 1.37 18.91 5.35
C TRP A 672 2.02 18.90 6.74
N PRO A 673 1.29 19.31 7.80
CA PRO A 673 0.02 20.04 7.77
C PRO A 673 0.23 21.50 7.33
N GLN A 674 -0.80 22.15 6.76
CA GLN A 674 -0.79 23.62 6.55
C GLN A 674 -1.02 24.44 7.83
N ALA A 675 -0.67 23.87 9.00
CA ALA A 675 -0.81 24.45 10.33
C ALA A 675 0.58 24.63 10.98
N GLU A 676 0.62 25.03 12.26
CA GLU A 676 1.86 25.00 13.04
C GLU A 676 2.35 23.56 13.22
N TYR A 677 3.66 23.30 13.14
CA TYR A 677 4.25 21.96 13.34
C TYR A 677 3.69 21.26 14.60
N GLY A 678 3.26 20.00 14.45
CA GLY A 678 2.62 19.22 15.52
C GLY A 678 1.15 19.58 15.81
N THR A 679 0.55 20.48 15.03
CA THR A 679 -0.88 20.80 15.03
C THR A 679 -1.58 20.17 13.83
N TYR A 680 -2.76 19.58 14.05
CA TYR A 680 -3.59 18.98 13.01
C TYR A 680 -5.03 19.47 13.20
N GLU A 681 -5.59 20.10 12.17
CA GLU A 681 -6.95 20.68 12.20
C GLU A 681 -7.99 19.58 11.93
N ALA A 682 -9.17 19.64 12.57
CA ALA A 682 -10.17 18.58 12.55
C ALA A 682 -10.83 18.40 11.17
N GLU A 683 -11.01 19.50 10.45
CA GLU A 683 -11.53 19.53 9.08
C GLU A 683 -10.60 18.93 8.02
N ASP A 684 -9.33 18.69 8.35
CA ASP A 684 -8.33 18.12 7.44
C ASP A 684 -8.21 16.59 7.56
N GLY A 685 -8.90 16.01 8.55
CA GLY A 685 -9.05 14.57 8.70
C GLY A 685 -10.20 13.97 7.86
N TRP A 686 -10.43 12.67 8.01
CA TRP A 686 -11.60 12.00 7.43
C TRP A 686 -12.81 12.11 8.39
N ILE A 687 -14.00 12.43 7.86
CA ILE A 687 -15.14 12.89 8.67
C ILE A 687 -16.41 12.19 8.22
N ASN A 688 -17.11 11.56 9.16
CA ASN A 688 -18.40 10.90 8.90
C ASN A 688 -19.51 11.49 9.78
N ASN A 689 -20.69 11.71 9.19
CA ASN A 689 -21.91 12.16 9.86
C ASN A 689 -21.71 13.39 10.79
N ALA A 690 -20.87 14.33 10.34
CA ALA A 690 -20.57 15.60 10.98
C ALA A 690 -20.37 16.72 9.93
N ASP A 691 -20.38 17.98 10.35
CA ASP A 691 -20.43 19.16 9.47
C ASP A 691 -19.23 20.09 9.66
N ILE A 692 -18.49 20.42 8.59
CA ILE A 692 -17.50 21.52 8.62
C ILE A 692 -18.22 22.88 8.69
N ARG A 693 -17.72 23.79 9.54
CA ARG A 693 -18.28 25.13 9.80
C ARG A 693 -17.18 26.19 9.93
N GLU A 694 -17.54 27.43 9.67
CA GLU A 694 -16.66 28.61 9.83
C GLU A 694 -16.90 29.27 11.19
N SER A 695 -15.82 29.56 11.93
CA SER A 695 -15.85 30.37 13.15
C SER A 695 -14.54 31.15 13.28
N SER A 696 -14.63 32.48 13.40
CA SER A 696 -13.45 33.34 13.57
C SER A 696 -12.74 33.20 14.93
N SER A 697 -13.17 32.22 15.75
CA SER A 697 -12.52 31.85 17.02
C SER A 697 -11.72 30.55 16.91
N ALA A 698 -11.99 29.75 15.88
CA ALA A 698 -11.32 28.47 15.63
C ALA A 698 -10.00 28.63 14.85
N SER A 699 -9.16 27.59 14.85
CA SER A 699 -7.99 27.47 13.96
C SER A 699 -8.42 27.50 12.50
N GLY A 700 -7.59 28.02 11.59
CA GLY A 700 -7.98 28.19 10.18
C GLY A 700 -9.26 29.01 9.90
N ALA A 701 -9.88 29.60 10.93
CA ALA A 701 -11.28 30.03 10.96
C ALA A 701 -12.34 28.94 10.70
N SER A 702 -12.02 27.66 10.91
CA SER A 702 -12.83 26.50 10.55
C SER A 702 -12.82 25.44 11.68
N TYR A 703 -13.83 24.58 11.72
CA TYR A 703 -13.96 23.50 12.71
C TYR A 703 -15.00 22.44 12.27
N VAL A 704 -15.02 21.29 12.95
CA VAL A 704 -16.02 20.21 12.76
C VAL A 704 -17.10 20.27 13.84
N SER A 705 -18.35 20.23 13.41
CA SER A 705 -19.56 20.43 14.20
C SER A 705 -20.57 19.29 14.03
N ARG A 706 -21.68 19.34 14.80
CA ARG A 706 -22.81 18.40 14.72
C ARG A 706 -22.43 16.91 14.85
N MET A 707 -21.37 16.60 15.60
CA MET A 707 -21.04 15.22 15.99
C MET A 707 -22.07 14.68 16.99
N ASN A 708 -23.29 14.45 16.51
CA ASN A 708 -24.50 14.15 17.29
C ASN A 708 -25.00 12.72 17.07
N ASP A 709 -24.69 12.13 15.91
CA ASP A 709 -25.05 10.74 15.59
C ASP A 709 -24.15 9.74 16.32
N GLU A 710 -24.60 8.49 16.51
CA GLU A 710 -23.79 7.44 17.14
C GLU A 710 -22.66 6.92 16.22
N SER A 711 -22.81 7.11 14.90
CA SER A 711 -21.78 6.83 13.90
C SER A 711 -20.88 8.03 13.56
N ALA A 712 -21.12 9.20 14.17
CA ALA A 712 -20.35 10.41 13.88
C ALA A 712 -18.90 10.33 14.39
N PHE A 713 -17.93 10.61 13.52
CA PHE A 713 -16.51 10.63 13.89
C PHE A 713 -15.70 11.68 13.14
N VAL A 714 -14.56 12.05 13.73
CA VAL A 714 -13.44 12.76 13.10
C VAL A 714 -12.21 11.90 13.26
N GLU A 715 -11.57 11.58 12.15
CA GLU A 715 -10.31 10.84 12.10
C GLU A 715 -9.17 11.79 11.75
N PHE A 716 -8.34 12.15 12.73
CA PHE A 716 -7.11 12.89 12.47
C PHE A 716 -6.08 11.94 11.83
N THR A 717 -5.84 12.14 10.54
CA THR A 717 -4.93 11.37 9.69
C THR A 717 -3.50 11.91 9.75
N GLY A 718 -2.51 11.10 9.36
CA GLY A 718 -1.13 11.57 9.14
C GLY A 718 -0.45 12.26 10.33
N VAL A 719 -0.82 11.89 11.56
CA VAL A 719 -0.34 12.54 12.80
C VAL A 719 1.08 12.05 13.11
N TRP A 720 2.08 12.79 12.62
CA TRP A 720 3.48 12.38 12.70
C TRP A 720 4.08 12.53 14.11
N VAL A 721 4.85 11.53 14.53
CA VAL A 721 5.87 11.69 15.59
C VAL A 721 7.20 11.03 15.19
N ASN A 722 8.31 11.70 15.52
CA ASN A 722 9.66 11.25 15.14
C ASN A 722 10.17 10.01 15.91
N THR A 723 9.57 9.70 17.06
CA THR A 723 9.91 8.54 17.92
C THR A 723 8.64 7.99 18.58
N SER A 724 8.51 6.67 18.70
CA SER A 724 7.46 6.06 19.51
C SER A 724 7.60 6.46 20.98
N GLY A 725 6.49 6.66 21.69
CA GLY A 725 6.49 7.03 23.11
C GLY A 725 5.19 7.67 23.57
N GLU A 726 5.21 8.19 24.81
CA GLU A 726 4.06 8.82 25.46
C GLU A 726 3.94 10.31 25.08
N PHE A 727 2.78 10.70 24.53
CA PHE A 727 2.48 12.07 24.12
C PHE A 727 1.23 12.62 24.82
N ASN A 728 1.30 13.90 25.17
CA ASN A 728 0.14 14.69 25.55
C ASN A 728 -0.57 15.15 24.27
N ILE A 729 -1.81 14.71 24.09
CA ILE A 729 -2.70 15.06 23.00
C ILE A 729 -3.65 16.13 23.54
N ASN A 730 -3.50 17.36 23.06
CA ASN A 730 -4.23 18.52 23.52
C ASN A 730 -5.31 18.85 22.49
N VAL A 731 -6.57 18.56 22.80
CA VAL A 731 -7.71 18.72 21.90
C VAL A 731 -8.37 20.08 22.14
N HIS A 732 -8.40 20.93 21.11
CA HIS A 732 -9.10 22.21 21.11
C HIS A 732 -10.56 21.98 20.73
N TYR A 733 -11.50 22.42 21.57
CA TYR A 733 -12.90 22.02 21.43
C TYR A 733 -13.90 23.10 21.88
N ALA A 734 -15.14 22.92 21.46
CA ALA A 734 -16.30 23.62 22.01
C ALA A 734 -17.34 22.60 22.50
N ASN A 735 -17.94 22.91 23.64
CA ASN A 735 -19.03 22.15 24.24
C ASN A 735 -20.03 23.11 24.91
N GLY A 736 -21.30 23.08 24.49
CA GLY A 736 -22.38 23.85 25.12
C GLY A 736 -23.12 23.11 26.24
N GLU A 737 -22.97 21.79 26.35
CA GLU A 737 -23.53 20.95 27.40
C GLU A 737 -22.67 20.96 28.68
N ASN A 738 -23.21 20.47 29.80
CA ASN A 738 -22.51 20.43 31.10
C ASN A 738 -21.19 19.63 31.04
N TYR A 739 -21.21 18.52 30.31
CA TYR A 739 -20.06 17.71 29.92
C TYR A 739 -20.46 16.82 28.75
N ALA A 740 -19.47 16.34 28.00
CA ALA A 740 -19.60 15.29 27.01
C ALA A 740 -18.44 14.30 27.14
N THR A 741 -18.51 13.15 26.47
CA THR A 741 -17.40 12.20 26.33
C THR A 741 -17.27 11.72 24.89
N MET A 742 -16.04 11.41 24.48
CA MET A 742 -15.73 10.73 23.23
C MET A 742 -14.85 9.52 23.51
N ASN A 743 -15.03 8.48 22.70
CA ASN A 743 -14.08 7.37 22.64
C ASN A 743 -13.08 7.69 21.53
N VAL A 744 -11.79 7.51 21.79
CA VAL A 744 -10.71 7.83 20.86
C VAL A 744 -9.92 6.57 20.58
N ALA A 745 -10.01 6.04 19.36
CA ALA A 745 -9.18 4.93 18.91
C ALA A 745 -7.85 5.50 18.36
N ILE A 746 -6.72 5.00 18.87
CA ILE A 746 -5.36 5.39 18.46
C ILE A 746 -4.75 4.25 17.67
N ASN A 747 -4.47 4.48 16.39
CA ASN A 747 -3.97 3.49 15.44
C ASN A 747 -4.80 2.19 15.39
N ASN A 748 -6.09 2.25 15.77
CA ASN A 748 -7.00 1.10 15.97
C ASN A 748 -6.50 -0.03 16.91
N ILE A 749 -5.36 0.15 17.60
CA ILE A 749 -4.78 -0.83 18.54
C ILE A 749 -4.93 -0.45 20.02
N GLN A 750 -5.35 0.79 20.31
CA GLN A 750 -5.54 1.34 21.64
C GLN A 750 -6.81 2.18 21.68
N ASP A 751 -7.57 2.11 22.78
CA ASP A 751 -8.72 2.99 23.04
C ASP A 751 -8.45 3.89 24.26
N ALA A 752 -8.88 5.15 24.15
CA ALA A 752 -8.99 6.09 25.25
C ALA A 752 -10.44 6.61 25.37
N SER A 753 -10.83 7.08 26.56
CA SER A 753 -12.08 7.84 26.73
C SER A 753 -11.75 9.21 27.30
N VAL A 754 -12.22 10.25 26.62
CA VAL A 754 -11.90 11.65 26.92
C VAL A 754 -13.17 12.37 27.33
N THR A 755 -13.15 13.04 28.48
CA THR A 755 -14.26 13.85 29.00
C THR A 755 -14.03 15.32 28.68
N PHE A 756 -15.04 15.96 28.10
CA PHE A 756 -15.02 17.34 27.64
C PHE A 756 -15.97 18.19 28.51
N PRO A 757 -15.47 18.93 29.51
CA PRO A 757 -16.28 19.84 30.32
C PRO A 757 -17.03 20.90 29.50
N GLN A 758 -18.01 21.57 30.12
CA GLN A 758 -18.68 22.73 29.52
C GLN A 758 -17.69 23.85 29.16
N THR A 759 -17.87 24.45 27.99
CA THR A 759 -17.16 25.65 27.53
C THR A 759 -18.12 26.85 27.49
N GLN A 760 -17.74 27.95 26.81
CA GLN A 760 -18.54 29.17 26.77
C GLN A 760 -19.82 29.02 25.91
N SER A 761 -19.72 28.36 24.75
CA SER A 761 -20.85 28.06 23.86
C SER A 761 -20.42 27.13 22.72
N TRP A 762 -21.39 26.62 21.96
CA TRP A 762 -21.15 26.02 20.66
C TRP A 762 -20.52 27.03 19.68
N GLY A 763 -19.61 26.56 18.82
CA GLY A 763 -18.89 27.35 17.82
C GLY A 763 -17.91 28.40 18.35
N LEU A 764 -17.69 28.46 19.68
CA LEU A 764 -16.87 29.48 20.34
C LEU A 764 -15.66 28.87 21.05
N PHE A 765 -14.52 28.91 20.35
CA PHE A 765 -13.26 28.34 20.80
C PHE A 765 -12.43 29.44 21.49
N SER A 766 -12.17 29.30 22.79
CA SER A 766 -11.29 30.20 23.52
C SER A 766 -9.88 29.61 23.62
N GLN A 767 -8.84 30.43 23.70
CA GLN A 767 -7.44 29.95 23.68
C GLN A 767 -7.09 28.96 24.81
N ASP A 768 -7.89 28.92 25.88
CA ASP A 768 -7.76 28.00 27.01
C ASP A 768 -8.68 26.76 26.91
N ASN A 769 -9.49 26.60 25.85
CA ASN A 769 -10.41 25.47 25.64
C ASN A 769 -9.68 24.19 25.20
N PHE A 770 -8.70 23.73 25.97
CA PHE A 770 -8.02 22.46 25.72
C PHE A 770 -8.42 21.39 26.75
N VAL A 771 -8.74 20.19 26.28
CA VAL A 771 -8.62 18.98 27.11
C VAL A 771 -7.36 18.24 26.71
N THR A 772 -6.52 17.90 27.70
CA THR A 772 -5.32 17.10 27.49
C THR A 772 -5.57 15.68 27.99
N PHE A 773 -5.30 14.70 27.15
CA PHE A 773 -5.10 13.31 27.58
C PHE A 773 -3.72 12.83 27.13
N THR A 774 -3.28 11.69 27.66
CA THR A 774 -2.02 11.06 27.25
C THR A 774 -2.32 9.74 26.54
N SER A 775 -1.58 9.45 25.47
CA SER A 775 -1.56 8.12 24.84
C SER A 775 -0.16 7.83 24.28
N SER A 776 0.11 6.55 24.00
CA SER A 776 1.35 6.10 23.37
C SER A 776 1.20 6.10 21.85
N LEU A 777 1.93 7.00 21.18
CA LEU A 777 2.02 7.09 19.72
C LEU A 777 3.24 6.33 19.20
N LEU A 778 3.16 5.87 17.95
CA LEU A 778 4.20 5.13 17.26
C LEU A 778 4.98 6.06 16.32
N ARG A 779 6.27 5.78 16.07
CA ARG A 779 7.04 6.53 15.06
C ARG A 779 6.30 6.56 13.71
N GLY A 780 6.34 7.71 13.04
CA GLY A 780 5.71 7.94 11.73
C GLY A 780 4.26 8.40 11.84
N ASN A 781 3.45 8.09 10.82
CA ASN A 781 2.05 8.49 10.71
C ASN A 781 1.17 7.77 11.76
N ASN A 782 0.52 8.51 12.65
CA ASN A 782 -0.52 7.98 13.53
C ASN A 782 -1.90 8.42 13.06
N VAL A 783 -2.93 7.71 13.53
CA VAL A 783 -4.34 8.03 13.33
C VAL A 783 -5.06 8.07 14.67
N LEU A 784 -5.87 9.11 14.89
CA LEU A 784 -6.70 9.27 16.09
C LEU A 784 -8.16 9.46 15.68
N ILE A 785 -9.00 8.45 15.91
CA ILE A 785 -10.42 8.45 15.53
C ILE A 785 -11.28 8.83 16.73
N PHE A 786 -11.78 10.07 16.77
CA PHE A 786 -12.66 10.59 17.80
C PHE A 786 -14.12 10.26 17.45
N LYS A 787 -14.72 9.31 18.20
CA LYS A 787 -16.11 8.85 18.05
C LYS A 787 -16.96 9.35 19.22
N ARG A 788 -18.20 9.79 18.96
CA ARG A 788 -19.13 10.23 20.01
C ARG A 788 -19.39 9.10 21.04
N SER A 789 -19.54 9.47 22.32
CA SER A 789 -19.85 8.53 23.41
C SER A 789 -21.02 9.02 24.27
N VAL A 790 -20.92 10.21 24.90
CA VAL A 790 -22.02 10.84 25.66
C VAL A 790 -22.07 12.34 25.34
N GLY A 791 -23.27 12.91 25.21
CA GLY A 791 -23.44 14.33 24.85
C GLY A 791 -23.02 14.62 23.40
N ALA A 792 -22.54 15.83 23.13
CA ALA A 792 -21.91 16.23 21.88
C ALA A 792 -20.65 17.08 22.11
N VAL A 793 -19.74 17.11 21.12
CA VAL A 793 -18.52 17.93 21.12
C VAL A 793 -18.34 18.50 19.71
N GLU A 794 -17.83 19.73 19.60
CA GLU A 794 -17.34 20.30 18.35
C GLU A 794 -15.80 20.38 18.43
N LEU A 795 -15.12 19.89 17.40
CA LEU A 795 -13.67 19.72 17.36
C LEU A 795 -13.04 20.73 16.40
N ASP A 796 -11.98 21.40 16.85
CA ASP A 796 -11.22 22.35 16.06
C ASP A 796 -9.86 21.76 15.67
N LYS A 797 -9.04 21.35 16.65
CA LYS A 797 -7.71 20.78 16.37
C LYS A 797 -7.16 19.88 17.46
N ILE A 798 -6.11 19.13 17.14
CA ILE A 798 -5.21 18.53 18.13
C ILE A 798 -3.81 19.13 18.04
N ARG A 799 -3.14 19.22 19.20
CA ARG A 799 -1.71 19.55 19.34
C ARG A 799 -0.98 18.44 20.06
N ILE A 800 0.05 17.88 19.42
CA ILE A 800 0.85 16.77 19.92
C ILE A 800 2.13 17.31 20.60
N ALA A 801 2.37 16.93 21.85
CA ALA A 801 3.59 17.28 22.58
C ALA A 801 4.13 16.07 23.38
N PRO A 802 5.46 15.82 23.43
CA PRO A 802 6.02 14.77 24.27
C PRO A 802 5.62 14.94 25.74
N LYS A 803 5.22 13.86 26.41
CA LYS A 803 4.84 13.88 27.85
C LYS A 803 6.01 14.26 28.77
N HIS A 804 7.22 13.88 28.38
CA HIS A 804 8.47 14.21 29.06
C HIS A 804 9.43 14.87 28.08
N ASP A 805 9.52 16.19 28.14
CA ASP A 805 10.54 16.96 27.43
C ASP A 805 11.89 16.87 28.19
N PRO A 806 12.93 16.23 27.63
CA PRO A 806 14.23 16.12 28.28
C PRO A 806 14.98 17.46 28.40
N SER A 807 14.51 18.53 27.74
CA SER A 807 15.03 19.90 27.89
C SER A 807 14.40 20.65 29.07
N ILE A 808 13.23 20.22 29.57
CA ILE A 808 12.55 20.82 30.72
C ILE A 808 12.87 20.06 32.00
N THR A 809 14.07 20.27 32.54
CA THR A 809 14.31 19.98 33.96
C THR A 809 13.51 20.97 34.79
N SER A 810 12.39 20.51 35.38
CA SER A 810 11.51 21.35 36.20
C SER A 810 12.22 21.87 37.46
N THR A 811 12.76 23.08 37.40
CA THR A 811 13.24 23.81 38.59
C THR A 811 12.07 24.03 39.55
N PRO A 812 12.12 23.55 40.81
CA PRO A 812 11.03 23.77 41.75
C PRO A 812 10.80 25.27 42.00
N PRO A 813 9.56 25.70 42.31
CA PRO A 813 9.28 27.08 42.68
C PRO A 813 10.14 27.51 43.88
N PRO A 814 10.61 28.77 43.93
CA PRO A 814 11.44 29.25 45.04
C PRO A 814 10.62 29.26 46.35
N ILE A 815 11.04 28.44 47.31
CA ILE A 815 10.41 28.37 48.63
C ILE A 815 10.60 29.70 49.35
N SER A 816 9.50 30.44 49.55
CA SER A 816 9.50 31.71 50.26
C SER A 816 9.47 31.50 51.78
N THR A 817 10.63 31.54 52.43
CA THR A 817 10.74 31.64 53.90
C THR A 817 11.55 32.86 54.31
N PRO A 818 10.99 33.81 55.08
CA PRO A 818 11.78 34.86 55.71
C PRO A 818 12.51 34.29 56.94
N PHE A 819 13.75 34.73 57.21
CA PHE A 819 14.17 35.25 58.53
C PHE A 819 15.61 35.81 58.51
N THR A 820 16.02 36.37 59.65
CA THR A 820 17.13 37.31 59.87
C THR A 820 18.54 36.72 59.89
N SER A 821 19.53 37.61 59.82
CA SER A 821 20.99 37.39 59.75
C SER A 821 21.66 36.86 61.07
N PRO A 822 22.94 36.44 61.04
CA PRO A 822 23.50 35.39 61.93
C PRO A 822 24.34 35.92 63.11
N PRO A 823 24.94 35.05 63.97
CA PRO A 823 26.29 34.45 63.72
C PRO A 823 26.36 32.96 64.20
N THR A 824 27.46 32.18 64.32
CA THR A 824 28.94 32.36 64.22
C THR A 824 29.63 30.98 63.99
N SER A 825 30.79 30.91 63.29
CA SER A 825 31.90 29.89 63.41
C SER A 825 31.59 28.37 63.23
N SER A 826 32.51 27.48 62.78
CA SER A 826 33.87 27.59 62.20
C SER A 826 34.33 26.23 61.62
N HIS A 827 35.28 26.24 60.68
CA HIS A 827 36.21 25.12 60.31
C HIS A 827 35.59 23.85 59.68
N SER A 828 36.28 23.11 58.78
CA SER A 828 37.48 23.42 57.98
C SER A 828 37.64 22.45 56.79
N HIS A 829 38.52 22.81 55.84
CA HIS A 829 39.19 21.97 54.82
C HIS A 829 38.33 21.03 53.95
N LYS A 830 38.14 21.33 52.65
CA LYS A 830 39.09 21.44 51.51
C LYS A 830 39.11 20.17 50.64
N LEU A 831 38.56 20.34 49.44
CA LEU A 831 39.17 20.05 48.13
C LEU A 831 39.55 18.61 47.75
N HIS A 832 38.88 18.17 46.66
CA HIS A 832 39.50 17.69 45.40
C HIS A 832 40.21 16.32 45.40
N SER A 833 40.27 15.55 44.30
CA SER A 833 39.59 15.57 42.98
C SER A 833 40.11 14.37 42.16
N SER A 834 39.71 14.29 40.88
CA SER A 834 40.58 13.83 39.76
C SER A 834 40.75 12.33 39.47
N PHE A 835 40.03 11.92 38.42
CA PHE A 835 40.56 11.41 37.14
C PHE A 835 41.06 9.96 36.95
N LYS A 836 40.65 9.44 35.77
CA LYS A 836 41.15 8.32 34.95
C LYS A 836 40.89 6.89 35.49
N MET A 837 40.28 5.93 34.76
CA MET A 837 40.18 5.60 33.31
C MET A 837 41.32 4.70 32.81
N LEU A 838 41.00 3.85 31.80
CA LEU A 838 41.73 2.67 31.27
C LEU A 838 41.52 1.42 32.16
N PHE A 839 40.93 0.32 31.65
CA PHE A 839 41.44 -0.69 30.68
C PHE A 839 42.55 -1.57 31.30
N LEU A 840 42.67 -2.89 31.04
CA LEU A 840 42.05 -3.78 30.04
C LEU A 840 42.10 -5.25 30.57
N PHE A 841 41.09 -6.09 30.28
CA PHE A 841 41.12 -7.59 30.36
C PHE A 841 41.38 -8.19 31.79
N GLU A 842 41.29 -9.50 32.10
CA GLU A 842 41.12 -10.73 31.29
C GLU A 842 40.42 -11.89 32.07
N ILE A 843 39.57 -12.68 31.37
CA ILE A 843 39.37 -14.16 31.43
C ILE A 843 39.19 -14.95 32.77
N LEU A 844 38.16 -15.83 32.78
CA LEU A 844 37.92 -17.05 33.61
C LEU A 844 37.81 -16.86 35.16
N ALA A 845 36.95 -17.58 35.91
CA ALA A 845 36.18 -18.80 35.66
C ALA A 845 34.94 -18.93 36.60
N THR A 846 34.16 -20.02 36.43
CA THR A 846 33.27 -20.67 37.44
C THR A 846 32.15 -19.81 38.06
N LYS A 847 30.87 -20.04 37.71
CA LYS A 847 29.96 -21.16 38.07
C LYS A 847 29.10 -20.90 39.32
N LEU A 848 27.79 -21.07 39.13
CA LEU A 848 26.74 -21.49 40.08
C LEU A 848 26.26 -20.48 41.14
N ASN A 849 24.94 -20.26 41.08
CA ASN A 849 24.04 -19.68 42.08
C ASN A 849 24.24 -18.17 42.34
N TRP A 850 23.22 -17.31 42.19
CA TRP A 850 21.79 -17.53 41.92
C TRP A 850 21.38 -17.06 40.54
#